data_AF-A0A9P5HA58-F1
#
_entry.id   AF-A0A9P5HA58-F1
#
_cell.length_a   1.000
_cell.length_b   1.000
_cell.length_c   1.000
_cell.angle_alpha   90.00
_cell.angle_beta   90.00
_cell.angle_gamma   90.00
#
_symmetry.space_group_name_H-M   'P 1'
#
loop_
_entity.id
_entity.type
_entity.pdbx_description
1 polymer ?
#
loop_
_entity_poly.entity_id
_entity_poly.type
_entity_poly.pdbx_seq_one_letter_code
_entity_poly.pdbx_strand_id
1 'polypeptide(L)'
;MTANAISKQMMLPLDESEQKFVTVSPISGGSITLPERYFVDSVNSDARQTVPSLAFFITHPNYEGRHLRIMFDLGLRSSIAGYSDAQRRHLSNREPYLIGPGVAQVLCEGGIAPSDIDMVILSHVHYDHHGDPEHFRKAKFIVGPGTKDLLEHGLGATASHQNFTSNLLPQERVTELPNIGEEGTYKWETLGNFSAIDIFGDGSVYVLNSPGHLPGHINLLCRDILFTIVPEGSHVRVVYLDETNGVLSGDLTNKILIDCSTIDTATSTFVASEIRRKESTASFYDAPVSGGSLGAEKGTLTFMVGSSTIDPKWTILEHYLSKMGTSIFPCGAPTMGLVAKLSNNYCSSLIALATAEAMNIGMRSGMDPRVLANIFAASTAQSTICDKWCPVPGVVAEAPSSIGYKGGFKIQLMTKDLGLALDAGKMVGAKMFLGESGLDMAHPALFAISRFNHSDHWNLAVVLAPIAVFLTLYLYLVPNTFTDPRRKKLPPGPRGWPLVGNLYDLADSELVRDKVRDWHRKYGDVFYTKIGGTDYIWLSSPKAVKDLMDKKSAIYSSRPNLPLAQHVASGQSRQLFMPYGSDWRNLRKHSHGLLNQNASRKYQPVQNFESKVLLQDLLEQPDQFYTITRRYSASVIMLVAYGYRIPSFEDPLIAKIYGVLENLSVMMAPGAFAVESFPALAALPQWLFGNWRSWGERVFSHDSKVYLELWDTLKKTTDNGTARDCFCKDFYLSDPKKNGINDLLAAYTCGGLIEAGSETTATTINNWILAMVLFPTEMKKAQNEIDHVVGDGRLPEWEDEKDLPFVRAVIKETLRWRPVNKFGMYHASSEDDWYGDHFIPKGSVVVLNWWAIHRDSSRYSEPDTFDPSRYLDKPLSAAEYINSNDPNERDHFAYGAGRRVCPGVHLAEKSLFIVISRMLWGFNISKKRAANGSFIEPTTKMLPGFLSVPEPFDCDITCRSPKHEALMRTAFDEVQSEELDFRS
;
A
#
# COMPACT_ATOMS: atom_id res chain seq x y z
N MET A 1 -39.85 5.42 22.43
CA MET A 1 -39.81 3.95 22.55
C MET A 1 -38.42 3.58 23.05
N THR A 2 -38.38 2.68 24.02
CA THR A 2 -37.24 2.34 24.89
C THR A 2 -36.05 1.72 24.16
N ALA A 3 -34.86 1.97 24.71
CA ALA A 3 -33.55 1.41 24.39
C ALA A 3 -33.43 -0.12 24.62
N ASN A 4 -34.24 -0.93 23.94
CA ASN A 4 -34.25 -2.39 24.07
C ASN A 4 -34.44 -3.12 22.71
N ALA A 5 -33.64 -2.73 21.72
CA ALA A 5 -33.49 -3.52 20.49
C ALA A 5 -32.03 -3.54 20.05
N ILE A 6 -31.13 -3.98 20.93
CA ILE A 6 -29.93 -4.68 20.46
C ILE A 6 -30.48 -5.94 19.81
N SER A 7 -30.46 -5.98 18.48
CA SER A 7 -30.83 -7.17 17.73
C SER A 7 -30.04 -8.34 18.31
N LYS A 8 -30.72 -9.47 18.52
CA LYS A 8 -30.05 -10.75 18.72
C LYS A 8 -29.27 -11.08 17.45
N GLN A 9 -28.11 -10.45 17.26
CA GLN A 9 -27.07 -11.01 16.42
C GLN A 9 -26.55 -12.22 17.18
N MET A 10 -26.84 -13.40 16.66
CA MET A 10 -26.24 -14.62 17.15
C MET A 10 -24.75 -14.51 16.88
N MET A 11 -23.98 -14.19 17.92
CA MET A 11 -22.53 -14.33 17.91
C MET A 11 -22.18 -15.82 17.86
N LEU A 12 -21.05 -16.18 17.25
CA LEU A 12 -20.50 -17.54 17.32
C LEU A 12 -20.61 -18.04 18.78
N PRO A 13 -21.02 -19.31 19.02
CA PRO A 13 -21.26 -19.79 20.37
C PRO A 13 -20.03 -19.53 21.27
N LEU A 14 -20.31 -19.04 22.49
CA LEU A 14 -19.30 -18.77 23.52
C LEU A 14 -18.45 -20.02 23.75
N ASP A 15 -17.16 -19.86 24.04
CA ASP A 15 -16.28 -21.01 24.33
C ASP A 15 -16.84 -21.83 25.50
N GLU A 16 -17.32 -23.04 25.20
CA GLU A 16 -17.69 -24.04 26.19
C GLU A 16 -16.52 -25.00 26.44
N SER A 17 -16.42 -25.56 27.65
CA SER A 17 -15.34 -26.49 28.04
C SER A 17 -15.29 -27.78 27.21
N GLU A 18 -16.36 -28.10 26.45
CA GLU A 18 -16.44 -29.27 25.58
C GLU A 18 -16.49 -28.95 24.07
N GLN A 19 -16.18 -27.70 23.71
CA GLN A 19 -16.22 -27.20 22.33
C GLN A 19 -15.44 -28.09 21.35
N LYS A 20 -16.09 -28.48 20.24
CA LYS A 20 -15.48 -29.29 19.18
C LYS A 20 -14.80 -28.40 18.15
N PHE A 21 -13.59 -28.80 17.75
CA PHE A 21 -12.80 -28.18 16.69
C PHE A 21 -12.50 -29.20 15.61
N VAL A 22 -12.55 -28.80 14.35
CA VAL A 22 -12.17 -29.65 13.23
C VAL A 22 -10.74 -29.35 12.76
N THR A 23 -10.10 -30.34 12.14
CA THR A 23 -8.83 -30.11 11.41
C THR A 23 -9.16 -29.94 9.94
N VAL A 24 -8.63 -28.90 9.29
CA VAL A 24 -8.81 -28.65 7.85
C VAL A 24 -7.46 -28.72 7.15
N SER A 25 -7.32 -29.63 6.19
CA SER A 25 -6.10 -29.85 5.42
C SER A 25 -6.36 -29.62 3.93
N PRO A 26 -5.65 -28.69 3.27
CA PRO A 26 -5.76 -28.53 1.83
C PRO A 26 -5.11 -29.71 1.11
N ILE A 27 -5.80 -30.27 0.13
CA ILE A 27 -5.35 -31.35 -0.76
C ILE A 27 -5.31 -30.81 -2.17
N SER A 28 -4.13 -30.81 -2.80
CA SER A 28 -4.01 -30.43 -4.20
C SER A 28 -4.43 -31.58 -5.11
N GLY A 29 -5.47 -31.37 -5.92
CA GLY A 29 -5.92 -32.33 -6.93
C GLY A 29 -5.18 -32.22 -8.28
N GLY A 30 -4.38 -31.16 -8.45
CA GLY A 30 -3.73 -30.79 -9.72
C GLY A 30 -3.63 -29.28 -9.86
N SER A 31 -3.59 -28.78 -11.09
CA SER A 31 -3.59 -27.34 -11.37
C SER A 31 -4.41 -27.01 -12.62
N ILE A 32 -5.09 -25.86 -12.60
CA ILE A 32 -5.89 -25.38 -13.71
C ILE A 32 -5.45 -23.99 -14.15
N THR A 33 -5.54 -23.72 -15.45
CA THR A 33 -5.28 -22.39 -15.98
C THR A 33 -6.58 -21.62 -16.12
N LEU A 34 -6.69 -20.53 -15.38
CA LEU A 34 -7.86 -19.66 -15.36
C LEU A 34 -7.47 -18.26 -15.84
N PRO A 35 -8.37 -17.54 -16.52
CA PRO A 35 -8.18 -16.13 -16.82
C PRO A 35 -7.83 -15.35 -15.55
N GLU A 36 -6.77 -14.55 -15.57
CA GLU A 36 -6.30 -13.78 -14.41
C GLU A 36 -7.36 -12.80 -13.90
N ARG A 37 -8.26 -12.35 -14.79
CA ARG A 37 -9.45 -11.55 -14.43
C ARG A 37 -10.36 -12.18 -13.38
N TYR A 38 -10.29 -13.49 -13.15
CA TYR A 38 -11.07 -14.15 -12.09
C TYR A 38 -10.44 -14.02 -10.70
N PHE A 39 -9.17 -13.61 -10.62
CA PHE A 39 -8.46 -13.42 -9.36
C PHE A 39 -8.15 -11.95 -9.07
N VAL A 40 -8.00 -11.13 -10.12
CA VAL A 40 -7.59 -9.73 -10.01
C VAL A 40 -8.37 -8.89 -11.02
N ASP A 41 -9.17 -7.94 -10.53
CA ASP A 41 -10.15 -7.14 -11.30
C ASP A 41 -9.53 -6.20 -12.37
N SER A 42 -8.20 -6.15 -12.50
CA SER A 42 -7.46 -5.17 -13.30
C SER A 42 -6.48 -5.74 -14.33
N VAL A 43 -6.50 -7.05 -14.59
CA VAL A 43 -5.56 -7.70 -15.51
C VAL A 43 -6.08 -7.74 -16.95
N ASN A 44 -5.16 -7.80 -17.92
CA ASN A 44 -5.43 -8.12 -19.32
C ASN A 44 -6.44 -9.29 -19.44
N SER A 45 -7.50 -9.11 -20.23
CA SER A 45 -8.58 -10.10 -20.42
C SER A 45 -8.09 -11.46 -20.92
N ASP A 46 -6.94 -11.48 -21.56
CA ASP A 46 -6.33 -12.67 -22.17
C ASP A 46 -5.24 -13.29 -21.29
N ALA A 47 -4.82 -12.61 -20.22
CA ALA A 47 -3.86 -13.16 -19.27
C ALA A 47 -4.46 -14.34 -18.53
N ARG A 48 -3.64 -15.38 -18.32
CA ARG A 48 -4.05 -16.65 -17.76
C ARG A 48 -3.00 -17.11 -16.75
N GLN A 49 -3.46 -17.52 -15.59
CA GLN A 49 -2.61 -18.04 -14.52
C GLN A 49 -2.98 -19.48 -14.22
N THR A 50 -1.94 -20.33 -14.13
CA THR A 50 -2.09 -21.69 -13.63
C THR A 50 -2.06 -21.66 -12.11
N VAL A 51 -3.17 -22.06 -11.49
CA VAL A 51 -3.35 -22.09 -10.03
C VAL A 51 -3.54 -23.54 -9.56
N PRO A 52 -3.11 -23.88 -8.34
CA PRO A 52 -3.41 -25.20 -7.77
C PRO A 52 -4.92 -25.35 -7.59
N SER A 53 -5.45 -26.50 -8.02
CA SER A 53 -6.79 -26.92 -7.68
C SER A 53 -6.77 -27.56 -6.30
N LEU A 54 -7.46 -26.95 -5.34
CA LEU A 54 -7.51 -27.42 -3.95
C LEU A 54 -8.88 -28.03 -3.66
N ALA A 55 -8.87 -29.16 -2.96
CA ALA A 55 -9.99 -29.66 -2.18
C ALA A 55 -9.58 -29.65 -0.70
N PHE A 56 -10.52 -29.75 0.23
CA PHE A 56 -10.20 -29.67 1.66
C PHE A 56 -10.61 -30.95 2.37
N PHE A 57 -9.65 -31.61 3.00
CA PHE A 57 -9.89 -32.75 3.87
C PHE A 57 -10.12 -32.25 5.29
N ILE A 58 -11.31 -32.51 5.81
CA ILE A 58 -11.74 -32.07 7.13
C ILE A 58 -11.89 -33.30 8.02
N THR A 59 -11.22 -33.30 9.17
CA THR A 59 -11.42 -34.33 10.20
C THR A 59 -12.17 -33.75 11.38
N HIS A 60 -13.34 -34.31 11.66
CA HIS A 60 -14.15 -33.94 12.81
C HIS A 60 -13.95 -34.97 13.94
N PRO A 61 -13.51 -34.54 15.13
CA PRO A 61 -13.25 -35.45 16.23
C PRO A 61 -14.54 -35.92 16.90
N ASN A 62 -14.62 -37.22 17.20
CA ASN A 62 -15.61 -37.82 18.12
C ASN A 62 -17.08 -37.49 17.85
N TYR A 63 -17.50 -37.36 16.58
CA TYR A 63 -18.92 -37.32 16.24
C TYR A 63 -19.49 -38.75 16.31
N GLU A 64 -20.48 -38.97 17.17
CA GLU A 64 -21.06 -40.30 17.44
C GLU A 64 -20.00 -41.38 17.81
N GLY A 65 -18.94 -40.98 18.53
CA GLY A 65 -17.91 -41.91 19.03
C GLY A 65 -16.85 -42.34 18.01
N ARG A 66 -16.78 -41.69 16.83
CA ARG A 66 -15.73 -41.92 15.83
C ARG A 66 -15.22 -40.62 15.21
N HIS A 67 -14.04 -40.67 14.60
CA HIS A 67 -13.54 -39.56 13.78
C HIS A 67 -14.25 -39.56 12.43
N LEU A 68 -15.00 -38.50 12.13
CA LEU A 68 -15.58 -38.33 10.80
C LEU A 68 -14.55 -37.72 9.85
N ARG A 69 -14.48 -38.28 8.65
CA ARG A 69 -13.60 -37.83 7.57
C ARG A 69 -14.45 -37.23 6.45
N ILE A 70 -14.24 -35.95 6.20
CA ILE A 70 -15.07 -35.15 5.30
C ILE A 70 -14.17 -34.60 4.19
N MET A 71 -14.66 -34.61 2.96
CA MET A 71 -14.07 -33.83 1.87
C MET A 71 -14.97 -32.63 1.57
N PHE A 72 -14.38 -31.45 1.45
CA PHE A 72 -15.06 -30.27 0.95
C PHE A 72 -14.49 -29.88 -0.42
N ASP A 73 -15.40 -29.55 -1.33
CA ASP A 73 -15.12 -28.97 -2.64
C ASP A 73 -14.32 -29.89 -3.60
N LEU A 74 -14.90 -31.05 -3.91
CA LEU A 74 -14.43 -31.92 -4.99
C LEU A 74 -14.88 -31.38 -6.35
N GLY A 75 -14.08 -31.60 -7.40
CA GLY A 75 -14.52 -31.44 -8.79
C GLY A 75 -14.80 -32.76 -9.49
N LEU A 76 -15.32 -32.72 -10.71
CA LEU A 76 -16.29 -33.75 -11.10
C LEU A 76 -15.75 -35.04 -11.75
N ARG A 77 -14.57 -35.09 -12.39
CA ARG A 77 -13.90 -36.32 -12.90
C ARG A 77 -12.40 -36.15 -13.07
N SER A 78 -11.63 -37.22 -12.87
CA SER A 78 -10.17 -37.24 -13.05
C SER A 78 -9.72 -37.50 -14.50
N SER A 79 -10.62 -37.91 -15.40
CA SER A 79 -10.30 -38.23 -16.79
C SER A 79 -11.17 -37.46 -17.79
N ILE A 80 -10.53 -36.83 -18.78
CA ILE A 80 -11.23 -36.09 -19.84
C ILE A 80 -12.06 -36.99 -20.77
N ALA A 81 -11.70 -38.28 -20.85
CA ALA A 81 -12.46 -39.27 -21.59
C ALA A 81 -13.83 -39.52 -20.95
N GLY A 82 -13.97 -39.25 -19.65
CA GLY A 82 -15.21 -39.40 -18.89
C GLY A 82 -16.22 -38.26 -19.06
N TYR A 83 -15.90 -37.21 -19.82
CA TYR A 83 -16.77 -36.07 -20.10
C TYR A 83 -17.43 -36.16 -21.49
N SER A 84 -18.64 -35.62 -21.62
CA SER A 84 -19.36 -35.45 -22.89
C SER A 84 -18.62 -34.50 -23.84
N ASP A 85 -18.96 -34.52 -25.14
CA ASP A 85 -18.36 -33.59 -26.11
C ASP A 85 -18.66 -32.11 -25.81
N ALA A 86 -19.79 -31.81 -25.18
CA ALA A 86 -20.11 -30.46 -24.72
C ALA A 86 -19.22 -30.05 -23.55
N GLN A 87 -19.05 -30.94 -22.56
CA GLN A 87 -18.18 -30.72 -21.40
C GLN A 87 -16.70 -30.59 -21.80
N ARG A 88 -16.21 -31.42 -22.73
CA ARG A 88 -14.83 -31.31 -23.25
C ARG A 88 -14.56 -29.97 -23.93
N ARG A 89 -15.51 -29.46 -24.73
CA ARG A 89 -15.41 -28.12 -25.36
C ARG A 89 -15.49 -26.98 -24.34
N HIS A 90 -16.20 -27.15 -23.23
CA HIS A 90 -16.19 -26.18 -22.15
C HIS A 90 -14.83 -26.15 -21.44
N LEU A 91 -14.25 -27.33 -21.16
CA LEU A 91 -12.98 -27.51 -20.48
C LEU A 91 -11.76 -27.01 -21.28
N SER A 92 -11.79 -27.05 -22.62
CA SER A 92 -10.66 -26.56 -23.45
C SER A 92 -10.36 -25.07 -23.26
N ASN A 93 -11.29 -24.29 -22.72
CA ASN A 93 -11.05 -22.89 -22.36
C ASN A 93 -10.11 -22.72 -21.15
N ARG A 94 -9.76 -23.82 -20.46
CA ARG A 94 -8.98 -23.84 -19.21
C ARG A 94 -7.60 -24.52 -19.37
N GLU A 95 -7.11 -24.66 -20.60
CA GLU A 95 -5.77 -25.17 -20.93
C GLU A 95 -4.65 -24.13 -20.67
N PRO A 96 -3.44 -24.55 -20.22
CA PRO A 96 -3.09 -25.93 -19.84
C PRO A 96 -3.72 -26.33 -18.50
N TYR A 97 -4.32 -27.51 -18.43
CA TYR A 97 -4.74 -28.13 -17.18
C TYR A 97 -3.82 -29.33 -16.90
N LEU A 98 -3.36 -29.44 -15.67
CA LEU A 98 -2.48 -30.52 -15.24
C LEU A 98 -3.31 -31.43 -14.35
N ILE A 99 -3.79 -32.52 -14.95
CA ILE A 99 -4.43 -33.62 -14.24
C ILE A 99 -3.31 -34.29 -13.43
N GLY A 100 -3.12 -33.82 -12.20
CA GLY A 100 -2.24 -34.48 -11.23
C GLY A 100 -2.82 -35.83 -10.80
N PRO A 101 -2.23 -36.48 -9.78
CA PRO A 101 -2.71 -37.77 -9.26
C PRO A 101 -4.20 -37.75 -8.79
N GLY A 102 -4.82 -36.57 -8.66
CA GLY A 102 -6.20 -36.40 -8.24
C GLY A 102 -6.37 -36.59 -6.74
N VAL A 103 -7.42 -36.01 -6.15
CA VAL A 103 -7.62 -36.00 -4.68
C VAL A 103 -7.58 -37.41 -4.07
N ALA A 104 -8.16 -38.41 -4.75
CA ALA A 104 -8.20 -39.79 -4.27
C ALA A 104 -6.81 -40.44 -4.14
N GLN A 105 -5.91 -40.20 -5.09
CA GLN A 105 -4.55 -40.74 -5.01
C GLN A 105 -3.73 -40.00 -3.97
N VAL A 106 -3.88 -38.68 -3.83
CA VAL A 106 -3.19 -37.90 -2.79
C VAL A 106 -3.61 -38.35 -1.39
N LEU A 107 -4.89 -38.70 -1.20
CA LEU A 107 -5.36 -39.34 0.04
C LEU A 107 -4.66 -40.69 0.27
N CYS A 108 -4.57 -41.54 -0.75
CA CYS A 108 -3.88 -42.84 -0.66
C CYS A 108 -2.39 -42.68 -0.31
N GLU A 109 -1.69 -41.72 -0.91
CA GLU A 109 -0.29 -41.41 -0.61
C GLU A 109 -0.13 -40.92 0.84
N GLY A 110 -1.12 -40.20 1.36
CA GLY A 110 -1.25 -39.84 2.77
C GLY A 110 -1.75 -40.96 3.69
N GLY A 111 -1.91 -42.19 3.19
CA GLY A 111 -2.34 -43.36 3.96
C GLY A 111 -3.84 -43.42 4.27
N ILE A 112 -4.67 -42.63 3.60
CA ILE A 112 -6.13 -42.61 3.76
C ILE A 112 -6.78 -43.19 2.52
N ALA A 113 -7.55 -44.28 2.67
CA ALA A 113 -8.30 -44.80 1.54
C ALA A 113 -9.49 -43.88 1.22
N PRO A 114 -9.80 -43.58 -0.05
CA PRO A 114 -11.00 -42.82 -0.43
C PRO A 114 -12.31 -43.43 0.08
N SER A 115 -12.33 -44.75 0.32
CA SER A 115 -13.44 -45.46 0.96
C SER A 115 -13.63 -45.13 2.44
N ASP A 116 -12.65 -44.50 3.08
CA ASP A 116 -12.72 -44.10 4.49
C ASP A 116 -13.30 -42.70 4.65
N ILE A 117 -13.60 -41.99 3.56
CA ILE A 117 -14.31 -40.72 3.61
C ILE A 117 -15.79 -40.99 3.88
N ASP A 118 -16.30 -40.37 4.94
CA ASP A 118 -17.68 -40.51 5.40
C ASP A 118 -18.63 -39.58 4.65
N MET A 119 -18.16 -38.39 4.31
CA MET A 119 -18.98 -37.33 3.76
C MET A 119 -18.20 -36.50 2.74
N VAL A 120 -18.88 -36.10 1.67
CA VAL A 120 -18.41 -35.12 0.72
C VAL A 120 -19.41 -33.97 0.69
N ILE A 121 -18.96 -32.75 0.96
CA ILE A 121 -19.77 -31.54 0.84
C ILE A 121 -19.25 -30.79 -0.40
N LEU A 122 -20.08 -30.56 -1.40
CA LEU A 122 -19.69 -29.78 -2.58
C LEU A 122 -20.11 -28.32 -2.39
N SER A 123 -19.18 -27.40 -2.67
CA SER A 123 -19.53 -25.97 -2.68
C SER A 123 -20.57 -25.68 -3.76
N HIS A 124 -20.39 -26.24 -4.96
CA HIS A 124 -21.31 -26.23 -6.08
C HIS A 124 -20.82 -27.24 -7.13
N VAL A 125 -21.57 -27.43 -8.22
CA VAL A 125 -21.17 -28.32 -9.32
C VAL A 125 -20.27 -27.55 -10.29
N HIS A 126 -18.99 -27.90 -10.35
CA HIS A 126 -18.01 -27.22 -11.21
C HIS A 126 -16.90 -28.15 -11.75
N TYR A 127 -16.15 -27.63 -12.72
CA TYR A 127 -15.21 -28.42 -13.55
C TYR A 127 -13.74 -28.06 -13.33
N ASP A 128 -13.45 -27.14 -12.43
CA ASP A 128 -12.12 -26.59 -12.13
C ASP A 128 -11.31 -27.46 -11.16
N HIS A 129 -11.94 -28.47 -10.56
CA HIS A 129 -11.30 -29.30 -9.55
C HIS A 129 -11.21 -30.78 -9.94
N HIS A 130 -10.19 -31.46 -9.41
CA HIS A 130 -9.86 -32.84 -9.78
C HIS A 130 -10.11 -33.82 -8.62
N GLY A 131 -11.34 -34.34 -8.50
CA GLY A 131 -11.72 -35.24 -7.40
C GLY A 131 -12.94 -36.09 -7.69
N ASP A 132 -12.81 -37.08 -8.59
CA ASP A 132 -13.94 -37.91 -9.06
C ASP A 132 -14.81 -38.48 -7.91
N PRO A 133 -16.11 -38.11 -7.84
CA PRO A 133 -17.06 -38.64 -6.87
C PRO A 133 -17.13 -40.18 -6.82
N GLU A 134 -16.85 -40.88 -7.93
CA GLU A 134 -16.89 -42.34 -8.01
C GLU A 134 -15.81 -43.03 -7.14
N HIS A 135 -14.73 -42.32 -6.80
CA HIS A 135 -13.71 -42.84 -5.89
C HIS A 135 -14.21 -42.92 -4.44
N PHE A 136 -15.17 -42.08 -4.05
CA PHE A 136 -15.70 -41.97 -2.69
C PHE A 136 -16.97 -42.81 -2.52
N ARG A 137 -16.83 -44.12 -2.75
CA ARG A 137 -17.95 -45.08 -2.86
C ARG A 137 -18.82 -45.20 -1.61
N LYS A 138 -18.27 -44.92 -0.42
CA LYS A 138 -18.99 -45.00 0.86
C LYS A 138 -19.49 -43.65 1.36
N ALA A 139 -19.03 -42.54 0.80
CA ALA A 139 -19.34 -41.22 1.31
C ALA A 139 -20.79 -40.83 1.02
N LYS A 140 -21.41 -40.10 1.96
CA LYS A 140 -22.65 -39.36 1.74
C LYS A 140 -22.32 -38.02 1.09
N PHE A 141 -23.10 -37.58 0.11
CA PHE A 141 -22.88 -36.32 -0.60
C PHE A 141 -23.87 -35.26 -0.11
N ILE A 142 -23.39 -34.05 0.17
CA ILE A 142 -24.21 -32.90 0.54
C ILE A 142 -23.99 -31.78 -0.47
N VAL A 143 -25.09 -31.21 -0.97
CA VAL A 143 -25.09 -30.14 -1.96
C VAL A 143 -26.09 -29.04 -1.56
N GLY A 144 -25.85 -27.81 -2.01
CA GLY A 144 -26.75 -26.70 -1.73
C GLY A 144 -28.06 -26.76 -2.52
N PRO A 145 -29.05 -25.91 -2.16
CA PRO A 145 -30.39 -25.95 -2.75
C PRO A 145 -30.40 -25.57 -4.24
N GLY A 146 -31.08 -26.37 -5.07
CA GLY A 146 -31.19 -26.15 -6.52
C GLY A 146 -30.09 -26.85 -7.35
N THR A 147 -29.21 -27.61 -6.70
CA THR A 147 -28.18 -28.41 -7.37
C THR A 147 -28.77 -29.57 -8.18
N LYS A 148 -29.79 -30.26 -7.65
CA LYS A 148 -30.40 -31.41 -8.37
C LYS A 148 -31.10 -30.95 -9.64
N ASP A 149 -31.85 -29.84 -9.55
CA ASP A 149 -32.51 -29.21 -10.69
C ASP A 149 -31.50 -28.76 -11.75
N LEU A 150 -30.39 -28.14 -11.33
CA LEU A 150 -29.29 -27.75 -12.23
C LEU A 150 -28.69 -28.96 -12.98
N LEU A 151 -28.50 -30.08 -12.30
CA LEU A 151 -27.95 -31.32 -12.88
C LEU A 151 -28.90 -32.02 -13.85
N GLU A 152 -30.21 -31.87 -13.66
CA GLU A 152 -31.22 -32.53 -14.50
C GLU A 152 -31.63 -31.67 -15.69
N HIS A 153 -31.75 -30.35 -15.49
CA HIS A 153 -32.35 -29.44 -16.46
C HIS A 153 -31.38 -28.40 -17.04
N GLY A 154 -30.21 -28.21 -16.43
CA GLY A 154 -29.26 -27.14 -16.80
C GLY A 154 -29.74 -25.74 -16.39
N LEU A 155 -28.99 -24.70 -16.77
CA LEU A 155 -29.28 -23.30 -16.40
C LEU A 155 -29.93 -22.55 -17.57
N GLY A 156 -31.18 -22.90 -17.91
CA GLY A 156 -31.99 -22.19 -18.91
C GLY A 156 -31.24 -21.88 -20.23
N ALA A 157 -31.34 -20.63 -20.71
CA ALA A 157 -30.66 -20.17 -21.93
C ALA A 157 -29.13 -20.00 -21.79
N THR A 158 -28.61 -20.05 -20.56
CA THR A 158 -27.21 -19.72 -20.22
C THR A 158 -26.29 -20.94 -20.12
N ALA A 159 -26.82 -22.14 -19.81
CA ALA A 159 -26.05 -23.38 -19.87
C ALA A 159 -26.97 -24.58 -20.17
N SER A 160 -26.63 -25.36 -21.20
CA SER A 160 -27.36 -26.57 -21.57
C SER A 160 -27.23 -27.67 -20.51
N HIS A 161 -28.25 -28.52 -20.33
CA HIS A 161 -28.12 -29.80 -19.61
C HIS A 161 -26.99 -30.68 -20.17
N GLN A 162 -26.53 -30.48 -21.40
CA GLN A 162 -25.36 -31.21 -21.90
C GLN A 162 -24.05 -30.81 -21.21
N ASN A 163 -24.04 -29.64 -20.57
CA ASN A 163 -22.95 -29.16 -19.72
C ASN A 163 -23.10 -29.60 -18.27
N PHE A 164 -24.15 -30.32 -17.87
CA PHE A 164 -24.36 -30.86 -16.52
C PHE A 164 -25.21 -32.14 -16.60
N THR A 165 -24.63 -33.32 -16.37
CA THR A 165 -25.38 -34.57 -16.50
C THR A 165 -25.87 -35.07 -15.14
N SER A 166 -27.08 -35.62 -15.10
CA SER A 166 -27.71 -36.12 -13.87
C SER A 166 -26.93 -37.26 -13.18
N ASN A 167 -26.03 -37.94 -13.89
CA ASN A 167 -25.15 -38.97 -13.34
C ASN A 167 -23.78 -38.46 -12.85
N LEU A 168 -23.57 -37.14 -12.76
CA LEU A 168 -22.31 -36.57 -12.25
C LEU A 168 -22.09 -36.84 -10.76
N LEU A 169 -23.18 -36.98 -10.00
CA LEU A 169 -23.16 -37.35 -8.59
C LEU A 169 -23.94 -38.65 -8.38
N PRO A 170 -23.60 -39.46 -7.36
CA PRO A 170 -24.31 -40.68 -7.03
C PRO A 170 -25.67 -40.37 -6.40
N GLN A 171 -26.71 -40.27 -7.22
CA GLN A 171 -28.04 -39.77 -6.85
C GLN A 171 -28.62 -40.44 -5.59
N GLU A 172 -28.35 -41.73 -5.40
CA GLU A 172 -28.82 -42.51 -4.26
C GLU A 172 -28.16 -42.14 -2.91
N ARG A 173 -27.08 -41.34 -2.93
CA ARG A 173 -26.31 -40.89 -1.75
C ARG A 173 -26.21 -39.37 -1.62
N VAL A 174 -26.89 -38.61 -2.49
CA VAL A 174 -26.88 -37.15 -2.48
C VAL A 174 -28.07 -36.59 -1.69
N THR A 175 -27.75 -35.88 -0.62
CA THR A 175 -28.68 -35.06 0.16
C THR A 175 -28.54 -33.61 -0.29
N GLU A 176 -29.64 -33.02 -0.76
CA GLU A 176 -29.71 -31.59 -1.07
C GLU A 176 -30.25 -30.85 0.16
N LEU A 177 -29.60 -29.75 0.53
CA LEU A 177 -30.05 -28.91 1.64
C LEU A 177 -31.39 -28.22 1.28
N PRO A 178 -32.28 -28.00 2.25
CA PRO A 178 -33.59 -27.38 1.99
C PRO A 178 -33.44 -25.93 1.54
N ASN A 179 -34.46 -25.35 0.90
CA ASN A 179 -34.43 -23.92 0.59
C ASN A 179 -34.46 -23.08 1.88
N ILE A 180 -33.95 -21.85 1.83
CA ILE A 180 -34.06 -20.93 2.97
C ILE A 180 -35.55 -20.73 3.29
N GLY A 181 -35.92 -20.97 4.55
CA GLY A 181 -37.29 -20.79 5.06
C GLY A 181 -38.16 -22.04 5.01
N GLU A 182 -37.70 -23.16 4.42
CA GLU A 182 -38.39 -24.45 4.47
C GLU A 182 -38.01 -25.26 5.72
N GLU A 183 -38.97 -26.01 6.27
CA GLU A 183 -38.71 -26.95 7.36
C GLU A 183 -38.15 -28.27 6.82
N GLY A 184 -37.08 -28.78 7.44
CA GLY A 184 -36.42 -30.02 7.05
C GLY A 184 -35.44 -30.54 8.11
N THR A 185 -34.68 -31.59 7.77
CA THR A 185 -33.67 -32.20 8.65
C THR A 185 -32.58 -31.21 9.08
N TYR A 186 -32.25 -30.27 8.19
CA TYR A 186 -31.36 -29.16 8.47
C TYR A 186 -32.17 -27.87 8.49
N LYS A 187 -31.88 -26.98 9.44
CA LYS A 187 -32.59 -25.71 9.58
C LYS A 187 -31.62 -24.55 9.37
N TRP A 188 -31.98 -23.65 8.46
CA TRP A 188 -31.24 -22.41 8.26
C TRP A 188 -31.48 -21.46 9.43
N GLU A 189 -30.39 -21.01 10.02
CA GLU A 189 -30.34 -20.00 11.08
C GLU A 189 -29.58 -18.77 10.59
N THR A 190 -29.61 -17.68 11.35
CA THR A 190 -28.88 -16.45 11.00
C THR A 190 -27.55 -16.42 11.75
N LEU A 191 -26.44 -16.42 11.01
CA LEU A 191 -25.10 -16.21 11.54
C LEU A 191 -24.52 -14.94 10.90
N GLY A 192 -24.46 -13.85 11.68
CA GLY A 192 -24.15 -12.52 11.15
C GLY A 192 -25.16 -12.09 10.07
N ASN A 193 -24.68 -11.86 8.85
CA ASN A 193 -25.50 -11.51 7.68
C ASN A 193 -25.84 -12.71 6.77
N PHE A 194 -25.42 -13.93 7.13
CA PHE A 194 -25.59 -15.13 6.31
C PHE A 194 -26.66 -16.06 6.90
N SER A 195 -27.34 -16.80 6.02
CA SER A 195 -28.08 -17.99 6.42
C SER A 195 -27.11 -19.15 6.58
N ALA A 196 -27.09 -19.79 7.74
CA ALA A 196 -26.14 -20.83 8.11
C ALA A 196 -26.86 -22.09 8.63
N ILE A 197 -26.31 -23.26 8.37
CA ILE A 197 -26.68 -24.53 9.00
C ILE A 197 -25.48 -25.01 9.79
N ASP A 198 -25.63 -25.19 11.09
CA ASP A 198 -24.68 -25.99 11.88
C ASP A 198 -24.91 -27.46 11.53
N ILE A 199 -24.03 -28.03 10.70
CA ILE A 199 -24.28 -29.33 10.08
C ILE A 199 -24.10 -30.50 11.06
N PHE A 200 -23.42 -30.26 12.18
CA PHE A 200 -23.20 -31.24 13.25
C PHE A 200 -23.91 -30.85 14.55
N GLY A 201 -24.39 -29.61 14.68
CA GLY A 201 -25.10 -29.11 15.86
C GLY A 201 -24.19 -28.84 17.06
N ASP A 202 -22.87 -28.81 16.85
CA ASP A 202 -21.86 -28.63 17.90
C ASP A 202 -20.98 -27.38 17.69
N GLY A 203 -21.36 -26.54 16.72
CA GLY A 203 -20.71 -25.27 16.40
C GLY A 203 -19.33 -25.42 15.74
N SER A 204 -18.95 -26.61 15.29
CA SER A 204 -17.63 -26.87 14.72
C SER A 204 -17.53 -26.54 13.22
N VAL A 205 -18.62 -26.75 12.47
CA VAL A 205 -18.72 -26.52 11.01
C VAL A 205 -20.09 -25.97 10.65
N TYR A 206 -20.11 -24.76 10.10
CA TYR A 206 -21.30 -24.13 9.55
C TYR A 206 -21.28 -24.19 8.02
N VAL A 207 -22.37 -24.64 7.41
CA VAL A 207 -22.63 -24.45 5.98
C VAL A 207 -23.32 -23.11 5.79
N LEU A 208 -22.72 -22.21 5.01
CA LEU A 208 -23.27 -20.89 4.71
C LEU A 208 -23.94 -20.91 3.34
N ASN A 209 -25.16 -20.38 3.25
CA ASN A 209 -25.74 -20.02 1.96
C ASN A 209 -25.21 -18.64 1.56
N SER A 210 -24.46 -18.62 0.46
CA SER A 210 -23.76 -17.43 -0.02
C SER A 210 -24.00 -17.26 -1.52
N PRO A 211 -24.12 -16.01 -2.02
CA PRO A 211 -24.24 -15.77 -3.45
C PRO A 211 -23.12 -16.46 -4.25
N GLY A 212 -23.47 -17.06 -5.38
CA GLY A 212 -22.54 -17.79 -6.25
C GLY A 212 -22.90 -17.68 -7.71
N HIS A 213 -22.02 -18.20 -8.57
CA HIS A 213 -22.23 -18.17 -10.02
C HIS A 213 -23.09 -19.33 -10.54
N LEU A 214 -23.46 -20.28 -9.69
CA LEU A 214 -24.38 -21.38 -9.98
C LEU A 214 -25.37 -21.59 -8.83
N PRO A 215 -26.61 -22.06 -9.12
CA PRO A 215 -27.54 -22.55 -8.10
C PRO A 215 -26.90 -23.61 -7.20
N GLY A 216 -27.25 -23.61 -5.92
CA GLY A 216 -26.70 -24.53 -4.93
C GLY A 216 -25.34 -24.15 -4.37
N HIS A 217 -24.84 -22.93 -4.61
CA HIS A 217 -23.58 -22.48 -4.05
C HIS A 217 -23.61 -22.34 -2.52
N ILE A 218 -22.74 -23.08 -1.85
CA ILE A 218 -22.55 -23.06 -0.40
C ILE A 218 -21.08 -22.95 -0.04
N ASN A 219 -20.80 -22.30 1.09
CA ASN A 219 -19.47 -22.20 1.68
C ASN A 219 -19.43 -22.92 3.04
N LEU A 220 -18.24 -23.30 3.50
CA LEU A 220 -18.04 -23.78 4.87
C LEU A 220 -17.32 -22.73 5.72
N LEU A 221 -17.83 -22.52 6.93
CA LEU A 221 -17.16 -21.79 7.99
C LEU A 221 -16.78 -22.77 9.10
N CYS A 222 -15.48 -22.90 9.37
CA CYS A 222 -14.94 -23.75 10.43
C CYS A 222 -14.30 -22.87 11.50
N ARG A 223 -14.37 -23.27 12.77
CA ARG A 223 -13.64 -22.61 13.86
C ARG A 223 -12.15 -23.02 13.82
N ASP A 224 -11.23 -22.05 13.79
CA ASP A 224 -9.81 -22.27 13.51
C ASP A 224 -8.85 -21.81 14.64
N ILE A 225 -7.63 -22.35 14.60
CA ILE A 225 -6.47 -21.95 15.40
C ILE A 225 -5.37 -21.54 14.44
N LEU A 226 -4.74 -20.38 14.67
CA LEU A 226 -3.72 -19.85 13.76
C LEU A 226 -2.31 -20.23 14.24
N PHE A 227 -1.55 -20.88 13.36
CA PHE A 227 -0.12 -21.12 13.52
C PHE A 227 0.68 -20.21 12.59
N THR A 228 1.72 -19.56 13.12
CA THR A 228 2.70 -18.83 12.29
C THR A 228 4.09 -19.42 12.48
N ILE A 229 4.89 -19.47 11.41
CA ILE A 229 6.27 -19.95 11.45
C ILE A 229 7.09 -19.27 10.36
N VAL A 230 7.76 -18.19 10.72
CA VAL A 230 8.49 -17.33 9.76
C VAL A 230 9.95 -17.11 10.19
N PRO A 231 10.84 -16.70 9.27
CA PRO A 231 12.28 -16.75 9.54
C PRO A 231 12.82 -15.73 10.55
N GLU A 232 12.15 -14.58 10.72
CA GLU A 232 12.67 -13.41 11.46
C GLU A 232 11.55 -12.61 12.14
N GLY A 233 11.91 -11.81 13.16
CA GLY A 233 10.95 -10.98 13.91
C GLY A 233 10.27 -9.90 13.04
N SER A 234 10.97 -9.36 12.04
CA SER A 234 10.38 -8.45 11.05
C SER A 234 9.21 -9.09 10.31
N HIS A 235 9.34 -10.36 9.91
CA HIS A 235 8.27 -11.11 9.27
C HIS A 235 7.10 -11.37 10.22
N VAL A 236 7.36 -11.70 11.49
CA VAL A 236 6.29 -11.83 12.50
C VAL A 236 5.54 -10.49 12.65
N ARG A 237 6.26 -9.37 12.68
CA ARG A 237 5.61 -8.04 12.71
C ARG A 237 4.74 -7.77 11.50
N VAL A 238 5.17 -8.12 10.29
CA VAL A 238 4.34 -7.98 9.08
C VAL A 238 3.11 -8.87 9.15
N VAL A 239 3.28 -10.15 9.48
CA VAL A 239 2.18 -11.11 9.58
C VAL A 239 1.12 -10.66 10.59
N TYR A 240 1.53 -10.15 11.75
CA TYR A 240 0.59 -9.77 12.79
C TYR A 240 0.12 -8.32 12.72
N LEU A 241 0.99 -7.38 12.36
CA LEU A 241 0.77 -5.93 12.58
C LEU A 241 0.51 -5.12 11.30
N ASP A 242 0.58 -5.73 10.11
CA ASP A 242 0.21 -5.02 8.87
C ASP A 242 -1.23 -4.50 8.95
N GLU A 243 -1.42 -3.20 8.67
CA GLU A 243 -2.70 -2.51 8.92
C GLU A 243 -3.82 -2.98 7.99
N THR A 244 -3.47 -3.50 6.81
CA THR A 244 -4.45 -3.92 5.79
C THR A 244 -4.68 -5.42 5.84
N ASN A 245 -3.59 -6.21 5.86
CA ASN A 245 -3.60 -7.66 5.66
C ASN A 245 -3.06 -8.44 6.87
N GLY A 246 -2.66 -7.77 7.95
CA GLY A 246 -2.12 -8.42 9.15
C GLY A 246 -3.20 -9.13 9.96
N VAL A 247 -2.80 -10.06 10.82
CA VAL A 247 -3.73 -10.77 11.73
C VAL A 247 -4.52 -9.77 12.60
N LEU A 248 -3.88 -8.66 13.00
CA LEU A 248 -4.54 -7.55 13.71
C LEU A 248 -5.46 -6.70 12.83
N SER A 249 -5.65 -6.94 11.54
CA SER A 249 -6.71 -6.26 10.77
C SER A 249 -8.06 -6.99 10.88
N GLY A 250 -8.05 -8.30 11.19
CA GLY A 250 -9.25 -9.13 11.34
C GLY A 250 -9.90 -9.14 12.74
N ASP A 251 -10.93 -9.98 12.92
CA ASP A 251 -11.58 -10.26 14.21
C ASP A 251 -10.79 -11.33 14.99
N LEU A 252 -10.43 -10.99 16.23
CA LEU A 252 -9.60 -11.80 17.11
C LEU A 252 -10.34 -12.34 18.33
N THR A 253 -11.66 -12.17 18.38
CA THR A 253 -12.48 -12.57 19.53
C THR A 253 -12.28 -14.05 19.84
N ASN A 254 -11.81 -14.35 21.06
CA ASN A 254 -11.48 -15.70 21.55
C ASN A 254 -10.46 -16.51 20.71
N LYS A 255 -9.66 -15.87 19.84
CA LYS A 255 -8.68 -16.59 19.01
C LYS A 255 -7.48 -17.08 19.82
N ILE A 256 -6.99 -18.29 19.49
CA ILE A 256 -5.72 -18.83 19.97
C ILE A 256 -4.69 -18.67 18.85
N LEU A 257 -3.65 -17.90 19.12
CA LEU A 257 -2.59 -17.55 18.19
C LEU A 257 -1.27 -18.17 18.70
N ILE A 258 -0.62 -18.97 17.87
CA ILE A 258 0.60 -19.70 18.24
C ILE A 258 1.72 -19.35 17.24
N ASP A 259 2.76 -18.66 17.71
CA ASP A 259 3.94 -18.32 16.90
C ASP A 259 5.08 -19.30 17.15
N CYS A 260 5.41 -20.09 16.13
CA CYS A 260 6.43 -21.13 16.14
C CYS A 260 7.79 -20.63 15.62
N SER A 261 7.93 -19.31 15.40
CA SER A 261 9.13 -18.68 14.84
C SER A 261 10.27 -18.63 15.85
N THR A 262 11.52 -18.66 15.37
CA THR A 262 12.71 -18.37 16.22
C THR A 262 13.11 -16.90 16.04
N ILE A 263 12.69 -16.06 16.98
CA ILE A 263 12.83 -14.60 16.95
C ILE A 263 13.35 -14.05 18.29
N ASP A 264 13.54 -12.73 18.38
CA ASP A 264 13.86 -12.07 19.64
C ASP A 264 12.63 -11.98 20.58
N THR A 265 12.87 -12.03 21.89
CA THR A 265 11.81 -11.99 22.90
C THR A 265 11.08 -10.64 22.94
N ALA A 266 11.74 -9.55 22.54
CA ALA A 266 11.14 -8.22 22.54
C ALA A 266 10.06 -8.09 21.46
N THR A 267 10.30 -8.60 20.26
CA THR A 267 9.31 -8.65 19.18
C THR A 267 8.13 -9.54 19.54
N SER A 268 8.37 -10.72 20.10
CA SER A 268 7.30 -11.60 20.58
C SER A 268 6.43 -10.91 21.65
N THR A 269 7.06 -10.24 22.60
CA THR A 269 6.37 -9.47 23.66
C THR A 269 5.55 -8.33 23.08
N PHE A 270 6.10 -7.59 22.11
CA PHE A 270 5.44 -6.47 21.46
C PHE A 270 4.20 -6.91 20.67
N VAL A 271 4.30 -7.99 19.90
CA VAL A 271 3.16 -8.55 19.17
C VAL A 271 2.08 -9.03 20.15
N ALA A 272 2.48 -9.73 21.23
CA ALA A 272 1.56 -10.16 22.27
C ALA A 272 0.87 -8.98 22.98
N SER A 273 1.52 -7.83 23.14
CA SER A 273 0.89 -6.63 23.70
C SER A 273 -0.09 -5.99 22.73
N GLU A 274 0.22 -5.91 21.44
CA GLU A 274 -0.68 -5.33 20.44
C GLU A 274 -1.94 -6.18 20.24
N ILE A 275 -1.80 -7.52 20.27
CA ILE A 275 -2.95 -8.45 20.26
C ILE A 275 -3.86 -8.20 21.44
N ARG A 276 -3.31 -8.13 22.67
CA ARG A 276 -4.11 -7.86 23.87
C ARG A 276 -4.74 -6.46 23.88
N ARG A 277 -4.08 -5.47 23.27
CA ARG A 277 -4.59 -4.11 23.14
C ARG A 277 -5.77 -4.06 22.18
N LYS A 278 -5.71 -4.80 21.07
CA LYS A 278 -6.80 -4.88 20.09
C LYS A 278 -7.97 -5.72 20.60
N GLU A 279 -7.69 -6.89 21.16
CA GLU A 279 -8.71 -7.84 21.62
C GLU A 279 -8.27 -8.58 22.89
N SER A 280 -8.92 -8.25 24.00
CA SER A 280 -8.55 -8.78 25.33
C SER A 280 -8.85 -10.28 25.51
N THR A 281 -9.74 -10.84 24.69
CA THR A 281 -10.12 -12.26 24.73
C THR A 281 -9.18 -13.16 23.91
N ALA A 282 -8.37 -12.58 23.02
CA ALA A 282 -7.38 -13.32 22.24
C ALA A 282 -6.21 -13.81 23.11
N SER A 283 -5.65 -14.97 22.79
CA SER A 283 -4.49 -15.55 23.47
C SER A 283 -3.34 -15.76 22.50
N PHE A 284 -2.12 -15.44 22.93
CA PHE A 284 -0.92 -15.53 22.12
C PHE A 284 0.16 -16.33 22.85
N TYR A 285 0.76 -17.31 22.16
CA TYR A 285 1.77 -18.22 22.69
C TYR A 285 2.98 -18.29 21.76
N ASP A 286 4.19 -18.10 22.30
CA ASP A 286 5.42 -18.48 21.60
C ASP A 286 5.66 -19.99 21.74
N ALA A 287 5.89 -20.67 20.63
CA ALA A 287 6.14 -22.11 20.57
C ALA A 287 7.25 -22.47 19.56
N PRO A 288 8.44 -21.86 19.63
CA PRO A 288 9.53 -22.11 18.68
C PRO A 288 9.89 -23.60 18.56
N VAL A 289 10.35 -23.97 17.37
CA VAL A 289 10.59 -25.37 17.00
C VAL A 289 12.06 -25.75 16.85
N SER A 290 12.36 -27.03 17.08
CA SER A 290 13.63 -27.68 16.76
C SER A 290 13.41 -28.96 15.92
N GLY A 291 14.40 -29.32 15.09
CA GLY A 291 14.33 -30.49 14.20
C GLY A 291 14.54 -30.18 12.71
N GLY A 292 14.48 -28.90 12.32
CA GLY A 292 14.71 -28.46 10.94
C GLY A 292 13.67 -29.00 9.94
N SER A 293 13.95 -28.87 8.64
CA SER A 293 13.03 -29.33 7.59
C SER A 293 12.81 -30.84 7.63
N LEU A 294 13.85 -31.62 7.95
CA LEU A 294 13.75 -33.08 8.06
C LEU A 294 12.84 -33.54 9.21
N GLY A 295 12.85 -32.82 10.34
CA GLY A 295 11.92 -33.07 11.45
C GLY A 295 10.50 -32.67 11.10
N ALA A 296 10.33 -31.57 10.37
CA ALA A 296 9.02 -31.09 9.91
C ALA A 296 8.36 -32.09 8.93
N GLU A 297 9.10 -32.55 7.91
CA GLU A 297 8.62 -33.55 6.93
C GLU A 297 8.18 -34.85 7.60
N LYS A 298 8.82 -35.22 8.72
CA LYS A 298 8.52 -36.44 9.47
C LYS A 298 7.47 -36.24 10.57
N GLY A 299 7.00 -35.01 10.81
CA GLY A 299 6.13 -34.70 11.95
C GLY A 299 6.78 -34.96 13.32
N THR A 300 8.11 -34.86 13.41
CA THR A 300 8.90 -35.17 14.62
C THR A 300 9.57 -33.94 15.22
N LEU A 301 9.02 -32.74 14.99
CA LEU A 301 9.54 -31.52 15.58
C LEU A 301 9.48 -31.56 17.11
N THR A 302 10.37 -30.78 17.71
CA THR A 302 10.31 -30.44 19.13
C THR A 302 9.76 -29.04 19.29
N PHE A 303 8.73 -28.86 20.11
CA PHE A 303 8.15 -27.55 20.43
C PHE A 303 8.51 -27.15 21.85
N MET A 304 8.95 -25.89 22.02
CA MET A 304 9.23 -25.28 23.32
C MET A 304 8.22 -24.18 23.53
N VAL A 305 7.21 -24.40 24.39
CA VAL A 305 6.01 -23.56 24.47
C VAL A 305 6.11 -22.62 25.66
N GLY A 306 6.01 -21.31 25.46
CA GLY A 306 5.94 -20.28 26.50
C GLY A 306 4.63 -20.27 27.28
N SER A 307 4.24 -21.43 27.79
CA SER A 307 3.07 -21.64 28.64
C SER A 307 3.37 -22.73 29.67
N SER A 308 2.56 -22.78 30.72
CA SER A 308 2.64 -23.80 31.77
C SER A 308 1.53 -24.85 31.60
N THR A 309 1.71 -26.01 32.20
CA THR A 309 0.69 -27.08 32.21
C THR A 309 -0.58 -26.70 32.98
N ILE A 310 -0.54 -25.63 33.79
CA ILE A 310 -1.70 -25.11 34.52
C ILE A 310 -2.48 -24.06 33.71
N ASP A 311 -2.00 -23.67 32.53
CA ASP A 311 -2.74 -22.80 31.63
C ASP A 311 -4.03 -23.51 31.19
N PRO A 312 -5.21 -22.86 31.28
CA PRO A 312 -6.47 -23.49 30.87
C PRO A 312 -6.49 -23.92 29.39
N LYS A 313 -5.64 -23.33 28.54
CA LYS A 313 -5.50 -23.71 27.13
C LYS A 313 -4.43 -24.76 26.87
N TRP A 314 -3.71 -25.25 27.89
CA TRP A 314 -2.60 -26.19 27.73
C TRP A 314 -3.00 -27.46 26.98
N THR A 315 -4.13 -28.09 27.34
CA THR A 315 -4.61 -29.32 26.70
C THR A 315 -4.84 -29.11 25.19
N ILE A 316 -5.29 -27.93 24.79
CA ILE A 316 -5.48 -27.54 23.39
C ILE A 316 -4.11 -27.38 22.72
N LEU A 317 -3.20 -26.61 23.33
CA LEU A 317 -1.84 -26.40 22.80
C LEU A 317 -1.10 -27.73 22.61
N GLU A 318 -1.10 -28.59 23.61
CA GLU A 318 -0.46 -29.91 23.57
C GLU A 318 -1.07 -30.80 22.49
N HIS A 319 -2.41 -30.83 22.39
CA HIS A 319 -3.10 -31.62 21.39
C HIS A 319 -2.66 -31.26 19.97
N TYR A 320 -2.66 -29.97 19.62
CA TYR A 320 -2.34 -29.55 18.25
C TYR A 320 -0.84 -29.61 17.95
N LEU A 321 0.02 -29.20 18.88
CA LEU A 321 1.46 -29.25 18.67
C LEU A 321 1.96 -30.70 18.54
N SER A 322 1.34 -31.65 19.24
CA SER A 322 1.66 -33.09 19.10
C SER A 322 1.33 -33.68 17.72
N LYS A 323 0.56 -32.97 16.87
CA LYS A 323 0.34 -33.38 15.47
C LYS A 323 1.53 -33.07 14.57
N MET A 324 2.36 -32.10 14.95
CA MET A 324 3.53 -31.65 14.18
C MET A 324 4.84 -32.09 14.83
N GLY A 325 4.81 -32.55 16.08
CA GLY A 325 5.99 -32.84 16.86
C GLY A 325 5.80 -33.98 17.86
N THR A 326 6.91 -34.66 18.16
CA THR A 326 6.94 -35.79 19.11
C THR A 326 7.35 -35.36 20.51
N SER A 327 7.81 -34.12 20.70
CA SER A 327 8.26 -33.62 21.99
C SER A 327 7.77 -32.19 22.21
N ILE A 328 6.84 -32.01 23.16
CA ILE A 328 6.20 -30.73 23.47
C ILE A 328 6.59 -30.34 24.91
N PHE A 329 7.36 -29.26 25.06
CA PHE A 329 7.88 -28.82 26.35
C PHE A 329 7.14 -27.57 26.85
N PRO A 330 6.43 -27.63 27.99
CA PRO A 330 5.89 -26.44 28.67
C PRO A 330 7.02 -25.68 29.37
N CYS A 331 7.36 -24.48 28.87
CA CYS A 331 8.43 -23.64 29.38
C CYS A 331 7.97 -22.63 30.46
N GLY A 332 6.69 -22.67 30.86
CA GLY A 332 6.16 -22.03 32.05
C GLY A 332 5.46 -20.69 31.82
N ALA A 333 6.10 -19.73 31.18
CA ALA A 333 5.58 -18.37 31.03
C ALA A 333 5.78 -17.83 29.60
N PRO A 334 5.06 -16.76 29.21
CA PRO A 334 5.25 -16.13 27.91
C PRO A 334 6.72 -15.81 27.65
N THR A 335 7.16 -16.00 26.40
CA THR A 335 8.54 -15.88 25.90
C THR A 335 9.54 -16.94 26.40
N MET A 336 9.17 -17.80 27.36
CA MET A 336 10.09 -18.82 27.86
C MET A 336 10.36 -19.93 26.85
N GLY A 337 9.46 -20.14 25.87
CA GLY A 337 9.71 -21.02 24.74
C GLY A 337 10.87 -20.53 23.89
N LEU A 338 10.87 -19.22 23.56
CA LEU A 338 11.98 -18.56 22.87
C LEU A 338 13.28 -18.60 23.68
N VAL A 339 13.23 -18.34 24.98
CA VAL A 339 14.43 -18.43 25.84
C VAL A 339 15.02 -19.83 25.83
N ALA A 340 14.19 -20.87 25.93
CA ALA A 340 14.63 -22.27 25.85
C ALA A 340 15.26 -22.58 24.48
N LYS A 341 14.63 -22.12 23.39
CA LYS A 341 15.13 -22.32 22.03
C LYS A 341 16.48 -21.64 21.79
N LEU A 342 16.61 -20.38 22.18
CA LEU A 342 17.84 -19.60 22.01
C LEU A 342 18.97 -20.21 22.85
N SER A 343 18.68 -20.67 24.07
CA SER A 343 19.64 -21.37 24.93
C SER A 343 20.13 -22.68 24.28
N ASN A 344 19.21 -23.46 23.72
CA ASN A 344 19.55 -24.70 23.01
C ASN A 344 20.41 -24.43 21.77
N ASN A 345 20.04 -23.44 20.95
CA ASN A 345 20.78 -23.12 19.73
C ASN A 345 22.16 -22.51 20.01
N TYR A 346 22.30 -21.71 21.08
CA TYR A 346 23.60 -21.25 21.57
C TYR A 346 24.51 -22.43 21.92
N CYS A 347 24.02 -23.35 22.73
CA CYS A 347 24.78 -24.53 23.16
C CYS A 347 25.15 -25.43 21.97
N SER A 348 24.19 -25.76 21.10
CA SER A 348 24.42 -26.64 19.97
C SER A 348 25.42 -26.06 18.97
N SER A 349 25.40 -24.76 18.74
CA SER A 349 26.34 -24.07 17.84
C SER A 349 27.77 -24.17 18.34
N LEU A 350 27.98 -23.96 19.65
CA LEU A 350 29.31 -24.04 20.26
C LEU A 350 29.85 -25.49 20.28
N ILE A 351 28.98 -26.47 20.58
CA ILE A 351 29.35 -27.89 20.51
C ILE A 351 29.73 -28.26 19.07
N ALA A 352 29.04 -27.73 18.06
CA ALA A 352 29.35 -28.01 16.67
C ALA A 352 30.72 -27.47 16.26
N LEU A 353 31.05 -26.24 16.66
CA LEU A 353 32.38 -25.65 16.44
C LEU A 353 33.47 -26.47 17.13
N ALA A 354 33.31 -26.76 18.43
CA ALA A 354 34.28 -27.55 19.19
C ALA A 354 34.47 -28.97 18.61
N THR A 355 33.38 -29.62 18.18
CA THR A 355 33.44 -30.93 17.53
C THR A 355 34.21 -30.86 16.21
N ALA A 356 33.96 -29.84 15.38
CA ALA A 356 34.67 -29.66 14.12
C ALA A 356 36.18 -29.44 14.34
N GLU A 357 36.55 -28.62 15.31
CA GLU A 357 37.96 -28.39 15.67
C GLU A 357 38.63 -29.65 16.20
N ALA A 358 37.99 -30.37 17.14
CA ALA A 358 38.54 -31.57 17.73
C ALA A 358 38.71 -32.70 16.69
N MET A 359 37.75 -32.85 15.77
CA MET A 359 37.86 -33.76 14.63
C MET A 359 39.04 -33.39 13.72
N ASN A 360 39.20 -32.10 13.42
CA ASN A 360 40.30 -31.62 12.59
C ASN A 360 41.68 -31.89 13.23
N ILE A 361 41.81 -31.76 14.55
CA ILE A 361 43.03 -32.14 15.29
C ILE A 361 43.38 -33.60 15.03
N GLY A 362 42.43 -34.51 15.23
CA GLY A 362 42.65 -35.94 15.04
C GLY A 362 42.98 -36.31 13.60
N MET A 363 42.22 -35.77 12.64
CA MET A 363 42.46 -36.00 11.21
C MET A 363 43.82 -35.50 10.75
N ARG A 364 44.24 -34.30 11.16
CA ARG A 364 45.58 -33.77 10.83
C ARG A 364 46.71 -34.52 11.51
N SER A 365 46.41 -35.22 12.61
CA SER A 365 47.34 -36.13 13.29
C SER A 365 47.37 -37.53 12.67
N GLY A 366 46.62 -37.77 11.58
CA GLY A 366 46.60 -39.05 10.85
C GLY A 366 45.59 -40.08 11.37
N MET A 367 44.68 -39.71 12.27
CA MET A 367 43.65 -40.61 12.81
C MET A 367 42.47 -40.75 11.82
N ASP A 368 41.91 -41.96 11.72
CA ASP A 368 40.64 -42.16 11.01
C ASP A 368 39.50 -41.44 11.76
N PRO A 369 38.77 -40.50 11.12
CA PRO A 369 37.70 -39.76 11.77
C PRO A 369 36.54 -40.64 12.28
N ARG A 370 36.34 -41.85 11.72
CA ARG A 370 35.32 -42.80 12.21
C ARG A 370 35.71 -43.39 13.55
N VAL A 371 36.99 -43.70 13.74
CA VAL A 371 37.52 -44.18 15.02
C VAL A 371 37.41 -43.08 16.06
N LEU A 372 37.75 -41.84 15.70
CA LEU A 372 37.62 -40.70 16.60
C LEU A 372 36.16 -40.42 16.99
N ALA A 373 35.22 -40.51 16.05
CA ALA A 373 33.80 -40.37 16.34
C ALA A 373 33.28 -41.46 17.30
N ASN A 374 33.73 -42.71 17.14
CA ASN A 374 33.39 -43.79 18.07
C ASN A 374 33.96 -43.53 19.48
N ILE A 375 35.16 -42.96 19.58
CA ILE A 375 35.74 -42.55 20.87
C ILE A 375 34.89 -41.45 21.49
N PHE A 376 34.50 -40.42 20.73
CA PHE A 376 33.63 -39.36 21.25
C PHE A 376 32.29 -39.91 21.73
N ALA A 377 31.64 -40.78 20.95
CA ALA A 377 30.37 -41.41 21.30
C ALA A 377 30.46 -42.28 22.58
N ALA A 378 31.61 -42.88 22.87
CA ALA A 378 31.83 -43.71 24.06
C ALA A 378 32.43 -42.96 25.26
N SER A 379 32.77 -41.67 25.11
CA SER A 379 33.52 -40.89 26.11
C SER A 379 32.81 -39.58 26.47
N THR A 380 33.45 -38.74 27.28
CA THR A 380 32.88 -37.47 27.78
C THR A 380 32.64 -36.40 26.71
N ALA A 381 33.11 -36.62 25.47
CA ALA A 381 32.87 -35.73 24.33
C ALA A 381 31.56 -36.05 23.59
N GLN A 382 30.79 -37.04 24.05
CA GLN A 382 29.56 -37.49 23.42
C GLN A 382 28.57 -36.34 23.24
N SER A 383 28.07 -36.15 22.02
CA SER A 383 27.12 -35.10 21.70
C SER A 383 26.27 -35.47 20.49
N THR A 384 25.05 -34.95 20.43
CA THR A 384 24.17 -35.16 19.28
C THR A 384 24.78 -34.63 17.98
N ILE A 385 25.64 -33.61 18.04
CA ILE A 385 26.35 -33.12 16.86
C ILE A 385 27.32 -34.17 16.33
N CYS A 386 28.15 -34.79 17.17
CA CYS A 386 29.04 -35.85 16.71
C CYS A 386 28.29 -37.13 16.29
N ASP A 387 27.27 -37.52 17.06
CA ASP A 387 26.59 -38.81 16.88
C ASP A 387 25.63 -38.83 15.68
N LYS A 388 25.01 -37.68 15.34
CA LYS A 388 23.98 -37.59 14.29
C LYS A 388 24.29 -36.59 13.19
N TRP A 389 24.99 -35.50 13.51
CA TRP A 389 25.22 -34.37 12.59
C TRP A 389 26.71 -34.14 12.34
N CYS A 390 27.51 -35.21 12.37
CA CYS A 390 28.97 -35.11 12.41
C CYS A 390 29.49 -34.19 11.29
N PRO A 391 30.35 -33.18 11.59
CA PRO A 391 30.77 -32.21 10.59
C PRO A 391 31.72 -32.80 9.53
N VAL A 392 32.21 -34.03 9.73
CA VAL A 392 33.13 -34.71 8.82
C VAL A 392 32.35 -35.63 7.85
N PRO A 393 32.46 -35.41 6.52
CA PRO A 393 31.82 -36.26 5.53
C PRO A 393 32.22 -37.75 5.65
N GLY A 394 31.25 -38.65 5.49
CA GLY A 394 31.48 -40.09 5.44
C GLY A 394 31.66 -40.78 6.80
N VAL A 395 31.43 -40.06 7.91
CA VAL A 395 31.43 -40.61 9.28
C VAL A 395 30.03 -41.09 9.68
N VAL A 396 29.02 -40.23 9.57
CA VAL A 396 27.61 -40.58 9.76
C VAL A 396 26.93 -40.48 8.41
N ALA A 397 26.34 -41.58 7.91
CA ALA A 397 25.87 -41.67 6.53
C ALA A 397 24.74 -40.67 6.22
N GLU A 398 23.83 -40.46 7.17
CA GLU A 398 22.68 -39.59 7.05
C GLU A 398 22.97 -38.13 7.40
N ALA A 399 24.17 -37.82 7.92
CA ALA A 399 24.53 -36.45 8.27
C ALA A 399 24.64 -35.57 7.02
N PRO A 400 24.23 -34.30 7.07
CA PRO A 400 24.33 -33.38 5.94
C PRO A 400 25.74 -33.33 5.32
N SER A 401 26.79 -33.36 6.13
CA SER A 401 28.19 -33.40 5.68
C SER A 401 28.48 -34.57 4.72
N SER A 402 27.81 -35.71 4.89
CA SER A 402 27.96 -36.92 4.06
C SER A 402 27.10 -36.94 2.80
N ILE A 403 26.08 -36.07 2.71
CA ILE A 403 25.12 -36.02 1.59
C ILE A 403 25.16 -34.69 0.83
N GLY A 404 26.33 -34.04 0.80
CA GLY A 404 26.53 -32.78 0.08
C GLY A 404 25.78 -31.60 0.71
N TYR A 405 25.68 -31.59 2.04
CA TYR A 405 25.03 -30.57 2.88
C TYR A 405 23.52 -30.39 2.64
N LYS A 406 22.89 -31.30 1.89
CA LYS A 406 21.43 -31.30 1.68
C LYS A 406 20.68 -31.54 3.00
N GLY A 407 19.61 -30.79 3.23
CA GLY A 407 18.82 -30.87 4.46
C GLY A 407 19.52 -30.34 5.73
N GLY A 408 20.73 -29.78 5.60
CA GLY A 408 21.47 -29.17 6.71
C GLY A 408 20.95 -27.78 7.10
N PHE A 409 21.23 -27.38 8.33
CA PHE A 409 20.89 -26.04 8.81
C PHE A 409 21.83 -24.99 8.24
N LYS A 410 21.29 -23.90 7.68
CA LYS A 410 22.08 -22.87 7.00
C LYS A 410 22.92 -22.08 8.00
N ILE A 411 24.19 -21.83 7.67
CA ILE A 411 25.12 -21.08 8.53
C ILE A 411 24.62 -19.66 8.81
N GLN A 412 23.95 -19.01 7.84
CA GLN A 412 23.33 -17.70 8.04
C GLN A 412 22.28 -17.72 9.16
N LEU A 413 21.45 -18.78 9.20
CA LEU A 413 20.41 -18.96 10.20
C LEU A 413 21.01 -19.28 11.58
N MET A 414 22.09 -20.07 11.61
CA MET A 414 22.84 -20.34 12.84
C MET A 414 23.50 -19.08 13.40
N THR A 415 24.06 -18.24 12.53
CA THR A 415 24.66 -16.94 12.91
C THR A 415 23.59 -16.00 13.47
N LYS A 416 22.42 -15.94 12.83
CA LYS A 416 21.24 -15.20 13.33
C LYS A 416 20.83 -15.70 14.71
N ASP A 417 20.61 -17.01 14.87
CA ASP A 417 20.15 -17.60 16.15
C ASP A 417 21.19 -17.41 17.28
N LEU A 418 22.48 -17.49 16.97
CA LEU A 418 23.55 -17.21 17.92
C LEU A 418 23.57 -15.73 18.34
N GLY A 419 23.35 -14.81 17.38
CA GLY A 419 23.18 -13.38 17.66
C GLY A 419 21.98 -13.10 18.57
N LEU A 420 20.82 -13.70 18.27
CA LEU A 420 19.62 -13.61 19.11
C LEU A 420 19.87 -14.13 20.53
N ALA A 421 20.62 -15.23 20.68
CA ALA A 421 20.97 -15.76 21.99
C ALA A 421 21.95 -14.87 22.77
N LEU A 422 22.90 -14.23 22.09
CA LEU A 422 23.79 -13.24 22.69
C LEU A 422 23.02 -12.01 23.18
N ASP A 423 22.08 -11.50 22.39
CA ASP A 423 21.25 -10.37 22.77
C ASP A 423 20.32 -10.72 23.94
N ALA A 424 19.74 -11.93 23.93
CA ALA A 424 18.99 -12.46 25.06
C ALA A 424 19.85 -12.55 26.34
N GLY A 425 21.10 -13.05 26.22
CA GLY A 425 22.06 -13.08 27.32
C GLY A 425 22.37 -11.70 27.89
N LYS A 426 22.59 -10.70 27.03
CA LYS A 426 22.81 -9.31 27.43
C LYS A 426 21.61 -8.73 28.19
N MET A 427 20.39 -8.96 27.70
CA MET A 427 19.17 -8.46 28.32
C MET A 427 18.96 -8.96 29.76
N VAL A 428 19.36 -10.21 30.04
CA VAL A 428 19.24 -10.80 31.39
C VAL A 428 20.50 -10.65 32.24
N GLY A 429 21.53 -9.95 31.74
CA GLY A 429 22.81 -9.78 32.43
C GLY A 429 23.67 -11.05 32.51
N ALA A 430 23.41 -12.05 31.67
CA ALA A 430 24.23 -13.27 31.58
C ALA A 430 25.53 -12.98 30.82
N LYS A 431 26.65 -13.46 31.37
CA LYS A 431 27.97 -13.33 30.73
C LYS A 431 28.20 -14.46 29.74
N MET A 432 28.30 -14.14 28.45
CA MET A 432 28.40 -15.10 27.35
C MET A 432 29.85 -15.24 26.84
N PHE A 433 30.74 -15.81 27.65
CA PHE A 433 32.19 -15.85 27.37
C PHE A 433 32.60 -16.55 26.06
N LEU A 434 31.81 -17.52 25.60
CA LEU A 434 32.10 -18.29 24.38
C LEU A 434 31.34 -17.77 23.16
N GLY A 435 30.31 -16.94 23.37
CA GLY A 435 29.36 -16.59 22.32
C GLY A 435 29.93 -15.64 21.28
N GLU A 436 30.67 -14.61 21.70
CA GLU A 436 31.31 -13.66 20.78
C GLU A 436 32.37 -14.35 19.93
N SER A 437 33.25 -15.16 20.54
CA SER A 437 34.22 -15.98 19.81
C SER A 437 33.55 -16.97 18.84
N GLY A 438 32.45 -17.61 19.25
CA GLY A 438 31.70 -18.51 18.38
C GLY A 438 31.07 -17.79 17.18
N LEU A 439 30.59 -16.57 17.37
CA LEU A 439 30.04 -15.73 16.30
C LEU A 439 31.16 -15.25 15.35
N ASP A 440 32.28 -14.80 15.91
CA ASP A 440 33.48 -14.39 15.18
C ASP A 440 34.10 -15.53 14.36
N MET A 441 33.92 -16.79 14.77
CA MET A 441 34.34 -17.96 13.98
C MET A 441 33.34 -18.31 12.87
N ALA A 442 32.05 -18.00 13.05
CA ALA A 442 31.02 -18.21 12.04
C ALA A 442 31.10 -17.19 10.88
N HIS A 443 31.55 -15.95 11.15
CA HIS A 443 31.69 -14.90 10.14
C HIS A 443 32.72 -15.22 9.02
N PRO A 444 33.96 -15.67 9.31
CA PRO A 444 34.93 -16.10 8.31
C PRO A 444 34.46 -17.31 7.49
N ALA A 445 33.63 -18.21 8.04
CA ALA A 445 33.07 -19.34 7.30
C ALA A 445 32.07 -18.87 6.23
N LEU A 446 31.26 -17.84 6.51
CA LEU A 446 30.42 -17.17 5.51
C LEU A 446 31.25 -16.51 4.40
N PHE A 447 32.39 -15.92 4.75
CA PHE A 447 33.35 -15.37 3.78
C PHE A 447 34.14 -16.46 3.02
N ALA A 448 34.47 -17.59 3.64
CA ALA A 448 35.22 -18.68 3.03
C ALA A 448 34.37 -19.46 2.01
N ILE A 449 33.06 -19.58 2.24
CA ILE A 449 32.11 -20.15 1.26
C ILE A 449 31.98 -19.25 0.01
N SER A 450 32.19 -17.93 0.15
CA SER A 450 32.31 -17.03 -1.00
C SER A 450 33.64 -17.18 -1.76
N ARG A 451 34.65 -17.85 -1.17
CA ARG A 451 36.02 -17.99 -1.68
C ARG A 451 36.37 -19.36 -2.27
N PHE A 452 35.48 -20.35 -2.26
CA PHE A 452 35.72 -21.60 -3.00
C PHE A 452 35.45 -21.46 -4.52
N ASN A 453 36.06 -20.42 -5.11
CA ASN A 453 36.41 -20.34 -6.53
C ASN A 453 37.81 -19.67 -6.61
N HIS A 454 38.74 -20.39 -7.25
CA HIS A 454 40.20 -20.33 -7.11
C HIS A 454 40.95 -18.98 -7.18
N SER A 455 42.11 -18.97 -6.48
CA SER A 455 43.38 -18.23 -6.67
C SER A 455 43.50 -16.81 -6.08
N ASP A 456 44.65 -16.48 -5.46
CA ASP A 456 44.79 -15.34 -4.52
C ASP A 456 45.74 -14.21 -5.00
N HIS A 457 45.94 -14.07 -6.31
CA HIS A 457 46.59 -12.88 -6.88
C HIS A 457 45.68 -12.05 -7.81
N TRP A 458 44.54 -12.61 -8.25
CA TRP A 458 43.51 -11.86 -8.97
C TRP A 458 42.56 -11.09 -8.03
N ASN A 459 42.44 -11.48 -6.75
CA ASN A 459 41.41 -10.96 -5.84
C ASN A 459 41.51 -9.47 -5.49
N LEU A 460 42.71 -8.90 -5.33
CA LEU A 460 42.83 -7.45 -5.12
C LEU A 460 42.51 -6.70 -6.41
N ALA A 461 42.99 -7.19 -7.57
CA ALA A 461 42.70 -6.60 -8.87
C ALA A 461 41.22 -6.78 -9.27
N VAL A 462 40.53 -7.83 -8.83
CA VAL A 462 39.11 -8.07 -9.15
C VAL A 462 38.15 -7.38 -8.20
N VAL A 463 38.58 -6.99 -7.01
CA VAL A 463 37.78 -6.07 -6.19
C VAL A 463 38.11 -4.62 -6.55
N LEU A 464 39.40 -4.30 -6.72
CA LEU A 464 39.83 -2.93 -7.01
C LEU A 464 39.62 -2.52 -8.47
N ALA A 465 39.68 -3.42 -9.46
CA ALA A 465 39.43 -3.01 -10.85
C ALA A 465 37.96 -2.65 -11.07
N PRO A 466 36.94 -3.38 -10.59
CA PRO A 466 35.55 -2.93 -10.67
C PRO A 466 35.31 -1.66 -9.86
N ILE A 467 35.93 -1.49 -8.69
CA ILE A 467 35.83 -0.24 -7.92
C ILE A 467 36.51 0.92 -8.66
N ALA A 468 37.71 0.72 -9.22
CA ALA A 468 38.44 1.73 -9.97
C ALA A 468 37.75 2.05 -11.30
N VAL A 469 37.21 1.05 -12.00
CA VAL A 469 36.38 1.20 -13.19
C VAL A 469 35.10 1.93 -12.82
N PHE A 470 34.44 1.58 -11.72
CA PHE A 470 33.25 2.28 -11.23
C PHE A 470 33.56 3.73 -10.86
N LEU A 471 34.64 4.00 -10.12
CA LEU A 471 35.06 5.36 -9.76
C LEU A 471 35.49 6.15 -10.98
N THR A 472 36.19 5.54 -11.94
CA THR A 472 36.58 6.18 -13.20
C THR A 472 35.37 6.47 -14.06
N LEU A 473 34.44 5.52 -14.19
CA LEU A 473 33.16 5.71 -14.88
C LEU A 473 32.34 6.78 -14.17
N TYR A 474 32.29 6.80 -12.84
CA TYR A 474 31.60 7.84 -12.08
C TYR A 474 32.24 9.21 -12.33
N LEU A 475 33.56 9.34 -12.23
CA LEU A 475 34.28 10.59 -12.48
C LEU A 475 34.22 11.03 -13.95
N TYR A 476 34.02 10.09 -14.88
CA TYR A 476 33.85 10.40 -16.30
C TYR A 476 32.40 10.79 -16.63
N LEU A 477 31.42 10.08 -16.08
CA LEU A 477 29.99 10.25 -16.39
C LEU A 477 29.33 11.35 -15.54
N VAL A 478 29.78 11.57 -14.31
CA VAL A 478 29.25 12.60 -13.42
C VAL A 478 30.01 13.90 -13.60
N PRO A 479 29.33 14.98 -14.00
CA PRO A 479 29.98 16.28 -14.20
C PRO A 479 30.70 16.78 -12.93
N ASN A 480 31.96 17.18 -13.09
CA ASN A 480 32.84 17.60 -11.99
C ASN A 480 33.91 18.60 -12.48
N THR A 481 34.75 19.10 -11.56
CA THR A 481 35.75 20.13 -11.88
C THR A 481 36.90 19.65 -12.77
N PHE A 482 37.11 18.34 -12.92
CA PHE A 482 38.09 17.78 -13.86
C PHE A 482 37.56 17.81 -15.29
N THR A 483 36.27 17.54 -15.48
CA THR A 483 35.63 17.54 -16.81
C THR A 483 35.20 18.93 -17.27
N ASP A 484 34.88 19.84 -16.34
CA ASP A 484 34.60 21.25 -16.64
C ASP A 484 35.15 22.18 -15.55
N PRO A 485 36.26 22.91 -15.81
CA PRO A 485 36.87 23.82 -14.84
C PRO A 485 35.94 24.96 -14.37
N ARG A 486 34.93 25.34 -15.17
CA ARG A 486 33.96 26.38 -14.80
C ARG A 486 33.15 25.99 -13.56
N ARG A 487 33.04 24.69 -13.26
CA ARG A 487 32.37 24.17 -12.06
C ARG A 487 33.05 24.57 -10.75
N LYS A 488 34.26 25.15 -10.78
CA LYS A 488 34.84 25.84 -9.61
C LYS A 488 34.07 27.10 -9.20
N LYS A 489 33.19 27.59 -10.08
CA LYS A 489 32.33 28.77 -9.90
C LYS A 489 30.87 28.39 -9.73
N LEU A 490 30.52 27.16 -9.34
CA LEU A 490 29.13 26.84 -8.96
C LEU A 490 28.67 27.76 -7.83
N PRO A 491 27.34 27.99 -7.68
CA PRO A 491 26.81 28.67 -6.50
C PRO A 491 27.32 28.06 -5.19
N PRO A 492 27.43 28.85 -4.11
CA PRO A 492 27.82 28.34 -2.80
C PRO A 492 26.81 27.29 -2.32
N GLY A 493 27.22 26.37 -1.45
CA GLY A 493 26.33 25.31 -1.00
C GLY A 493 26.93 24.37 0.04
N PRO A 494 26.11 23.54 0.69
CA PRO A 494 26.60 22.52 1.61
C PRO A 494 27.49 21.50 0.90
N ARG A 495 28.51 21.00 1.61
CA ARG A 495 29.30 19.87 1.12
C ARG A 495 28.47 18.60 1.24
N GLY A 496 28.27 17.91 0.13
CA GLY A 496 27.63 16.60 0.10
C GLY A 496 28.62 15.46 0.37
N TRP A 497 28.08 14.29 0.69
CA TRP A 497 28.84 13.05 0.81
C TRP A 497 29.44 12.61 -0.53
N PRO A 498 30.58 11.89 -0.55
CA PRO A 498 31.09 11.30 -1.78
C PRO A 498 30.02 10.47 -2.50
N LEU A 499 29.97 10.56 -3.83
CA LEU A 499 29.05 9.86 -4.74
C LEU A 499 27.57 10.24 -4.68
N VAL A 500 26.99 10.37 -3.48
CA VAL A 500 25.55 10.60 -3.26
C VAL A 500 25.19 12.06 -2.99
N GLY A 501 26.16 12.91 -2.68
CA GLY A 501 25.95 14.33 -2.41
C GLY A 501 25.11 14.58 -1.16
N ASN A 502 24.10 15.44 -1.29
CA ASN A 502 23.14 15.85 -0.27
C ASN A 502 21.84 15.02 -0.31
N LEU A 503 21.84 13.82 -0.91
CA LEU A 503 20.65 12.97 -0.99
C LEU A 503 20.05 12.70 0.40
N TYR A 504 20.86 12.24 1.37
CA TYR A 504 20.39 12.00 2.73
C TYR A 504 19.92 13.26 3.45
N ASP A 505 20.44 14.42 3.04
CA ASP A 505 19.95 15.67 3.58
C ASP A 505 18.51 15.96 3.13
N LEU A 506 18.17 15.55 1.91
CA LEU A 506 16.93 15.88 1.21
C LEU A 506 15.95 14.70 1.09
N ALA A 507 16.26 13.55 1.70
CA ALA A 507 15.46 12.33 1.60
C ALA A 507 14.13 12.42 2.38
N ASP A 508 14.11 13.16 3.49
CA ASP A 508 12.90 13.38 4.27
C ASP A 508 12.15 14.63 3.80
N SER A 509 11.01 14.42 3.13
CA SER A 509 10.18 15.50 2.59
C SER A 509 9.68 16.52 3.63
N GLU A 510 9.55 16.13 4.91
CA GLU A 510 9.15 17.05 5.97
C GLU A 510 10.31 17.95 6.41
N LEU A 511 11.52 17.40 6.49
CA LEU A 511 12.70 18.13 6.99
C LEU A 511 13.36 19.01 5.91
N VAL A 512 13.09 18.74 4.63
CA VAL A 512 13.64 19.50 3.49
C VAL A 512 13.38 21.00 3.67
N ARG A 513 12.16 21.41 4.06
CA ARG A 513 11.78 22.84 4.16
C ARG A 513 12.65 23.62 5.14
N ASP A 514 12.99 23.00 6.27
CA ASP A 514 13.81 23.63 7.30
C ASP A 514 15.27 23.69 6.86
N LYS A 515 15.78 22.60 6.28
CA LYS A 515 17.15 22.54 5.75
C LYS A 515 17.42 23.56 4.66
N VAL A 516 16.53 23.68 3.67
CA VAL A 516 16.72 24.63 2.56
C VAL A 516 16.59 26.09 3.00
N ARG A 517 15.85 26.35 4.10
CA ARG A 517 15.80 27.67 4.75
C ARG A 517 17.11 27.97 5.47
N ASP A 518 17.65 27.02 6.21
CA ASP A 518 18.95 27.20 6.90
C ASP A 518 20.11 27.34 5.92
N TRP A 519 20.07 26.61 4.80
CA TRP A 519 21.04 26.77 3.73
C TRP A 519 20.90 28.11 3.01
N HIS A 520 19.68 28.62 2.79
CA HIS A 520 19.51 29.98 2.29
C HIS A 520 20.15 31.02 3.23
N ARG A 521 19.90 30.93 4.55
CA ARG A 521 20.52 31.83 5.54
C ARG A 521 22.05 31.79 5.50
N LYS A 522 22.63 30.62 5.19
CA LYS A 522 24.08 30.40 5.19
C LYS A 522 24.77 30.72 3.86
N TYR A 523 24.14 30.41 2.74
CA TYR A 523 24.76 30.46 1.40
C TYR A 523 24.16 31.55 0.50
N GLY A 524 23.07 32.19 0.92
CA GLY A 524 22.45 33.32 0.23
C GLY A 524 21.30 32.94 -0.70
N ASP A 525 20.94 33.87 -1.58
CA ASP A 525 19.74 33.83 -2.43
C ASP A 525 19.75 32.73 -3.49
N VAL A 526 20.94 32.34 -3.96
CA VAL A 526 21.13 31.26 -4.92
C VAL A 526 22.20 30.33 -4.39
N PHE A 527 21.83 29.08 -4.12
CA PHE A 527 22.76 28.09 -3.60
C PHE A 527 22.65 26.75 -4.34
N TYR A 528 23.70 25.95 -4.22
CA TYR A 528 23.90 24.71 -4.93
C TYR A 528 23.78 23.51 -3.98
N THR A 529 23.17 22.43 -4.44
CA THR A 529 23.29 21.11 -3.81
C THR A 529 23.55 20.06 -4.88
N LYS A 530 24.10 18.91 -4.51
CA LYS A 530 24.28 17.78 -5.43
C LYS A 530 23.44 16.62 -4.96
N ILE A 531 22.61 16.01 -5.80
CA ILE A 531 21.92 14.76 -5.46
C ILE A 531 22.45 13.71 -6.43
N GLY A 532 23.31 12.83 -5.92
CA GLY A 532 23.96 11.85 -6.75
C GLY A 532 24.84 12.48 -7.83
N GLY A 533 24.47 12.24 -9.10
CA GLY A 533 25.12 12.84 -10.27
C GLY A 533 24.56 14.20 -10.69
N THR A 534 23.43 14.62 -10.11
CA THR A 534 22.62 15.73 -10.60
C THR A 534 22.85 17.00 -9.79
N ASP A 535 23.05 18.11 -10.49
CA ASP A 535 23.26 19.44 -9.92
C ASP A 535 21.90 20.10 -9.64
N TYR A 536 21.71 20.63 -8.43
CA TYR A 536 20.51 21.35 -8.01
C TYR A 536 20.85 22.80 -7.65
N ILE A 537 20.06 23.75 -8.17
CA ILE A 537 20.19 25.19 -7.96
C ILE A 537 18.91 25.68 -7.30
N TRP A 538 19.03 26.21 -6.09
CA TRP A 538 17.91 26.68 -5.28
C TRP A 538 17.78 28.19 -5.39
N LEU A 539 16.61 28.66 -5.81
CA LEU A 539 16.29 30.08 -5.94
C LEU A 539 15.47 30.52 -4.73
N SER A 540 16.09 31.28 -3.83
CA SER A 540 15.57 31.58 -2.49
C SER A 540 15.21 33.04 -2.28
N SER A 541 15.32 33.89 -3.31
CA SER A 541 14.82 35.27 -3.26
C SER A 541 13.92 35.62 -4.46
N PRO A 542 12.98 36.58 -4.30
CA PRO A 542 12.15 37.07 -5.40
C PRO A 542 12.97 37.52 -6.62
N LYS A 543 14.10 38.20 -6.37
CA LYS A 543 15.00 38.68 -7.42
C LYS A 543 15.60 37.54 -8.24
N ALA A 544 16.12 36.51 -7.58
CA ALA A 544 16.68 35.34 -8.27
C ALA A 544 15.64 34.63 -9.14
N VAL A 545 14.41 34.48 -8.63
CA VAL A 545 13.29 33.93 -9.39
C VAL A 545 12.97 34.79 -10.62
N LYS A 546 12.89 36.12 -10.46
CA LYS A 546 12.62 37.03 -11.59
C LYS A 546 13.71 36.99 -12.65
N ASP A 547 14.96 37.04 -12.23
CA ASP A 547 16.09 37.12 -13.15
C ASP A 547 16.26 35.83 -13.96
N LEU A 548 16.06 34.65 -13.35
CA LEU A 548 16.28 33.38 -14.03
C LEU A 548 14.99 32.79 -14.63
N MET A 549 13.89 32.76 -13.87
CA MET A 549 12.65 32.08 -14.32
C MET A 549 11.82 32.93 -15.27
N ASP A 550 11.81 34.26 -15.11
CA ASP A 550 11.04 35.15 -15.98
C ASP A 550 11.92 35.69 -17.12
N LYS A 551 12.96 36.47 -16.80
CA LYS A 551 13.79 37.16 -17.81
C LYS A 551 14.55 36.17 -18.69
N LYS A 552 15.08 35.10 -18.09
CA LYS A 552 15.76 34.00 -18.81
C LYS A 552 14.88 32.76 -18.98
N SER A 553 13.55 32.95 -19.06
CA SER A 553 12.59 31.85 -19.16
C SER A 553 12.84 30.86 -20.32
N ALA A 554 13.50 31.28 -21.41
CA ALA A 554 13.88 30.37 -22.49
C ALA A 554 14.85 29.27 -22.04
N ILE A 555 15.73 29.57 -21.07
CA ILE A 555 16.75 28.65 -20.54
C ILE A 555 16.17 27.80 -19.40
N TYR A 556 15.36 28.40 -18.53
CA TYR A 556 14.95 27.79 -17.24
C TYR A 556 13.54 27.19 -17.23
N SER A 557 12.91 27.02 -18.39
CA SER A 557 11.54 26.45 -18.48
C SER A 557 11.50 24.95 -18.78
N SER A 558 12.64 24.27 -18.95
CA SER A 558 12.63 22.82 -19.21
C SER A 558 12.37 22.00 -17.95
N ARG A 559 12.26 20.69 -18.09
CA ARG A 559 12.13 19.72 -17.00
C ARG A 559 13.36 18.80 -16.99
N PRO A 560 13.74 18.27 -15.81
CA PRO A 560 14.80 17.26 -15.74
C PRO A 560 14.43 16.02 -16.56
N ASN A 561 15.44 15.24 -16.94
CA ASN A 561 15.22 13.92 -17.51
C ASN A 561 14.71 12.99 -16.41
N LEU A 562 13.48 12.49 -16.56
CA LEU A 562 12.79 11.65 -15.58
C LEU A 562 12.49 10.28 -16.21
N PRO A 563 13.43 9.30 -16.13
CA PRO A 563 13.31 8.03 -16.83
C PRO A 563 12.11 7.21 -16.40
N LEU A 564 11.69 7.28 -15.14
CA LEU A 564 10.52 6.57 -14.67
C LEU A 564 9.27 7.42 -14.90
N ALA A 565 9.16 8.58 -14.26
CA ALA A 565 7.92 9.35 -14.17
C ALA A 565 7.43 9.85 -15.53
N GLN A 566 8.32 10.38 -16.38
CA GLN A 566 7.94 10.90 -17.70
C GLN A 566 8.03 9.84 -18.79
N HIS A 567 9.13 9.06 -18.85
CA HIS A 567 9.33 8.19 -20.01
C HIS A 567 8.51 6.90 -19.93
N VAL A 568 8.52 6.22 -18.78
CA VAL A 568 7.85 4.92 -18.62
C VAL A 568 6.43 5.11 -18.08
N ALA A 569 6.28 5.63 -16.86
CA ALA A 569 5.00 5.72 -16.14
C ALA A 569 3.97 6.62 -16.83
N SER A 570 4.41 7.61 -17.61
CA SER A 570 3.52 8.50 -18.36
C SER A 570 3.53 8.26 -19.88
N GLY A 571 4.33 7.33 -20.40
CA GLY A 571 4.52 7.13 -21.83
C GLY A 571 4.82 8.43 -22.59
N GLN A 572 5.60 9.33 -21.98
CA GLN A 572 5.93 10.69 -22.46
C GLN A 572 4.73 11.65 -22.63
N SER A 573 3.53 11.27 -22.19
CA SER A 573 2.30 12.00 -22.49
C SER A 573 1.91 13.05 -21.44
N ARG A 574 2.54 13.04 -20.26
CA ARG A 574 2.20 13.95 -19.15
C ARG A 574 2.82 15.33 -19.33
N GLN A 575 1.98 16.34 -19.59
CA GLN A 575 2.42 17.72 -19.84
C GLN A 575 3.27 18.32 -18.68
N LEU A 576 2.98 17.92 -17.44
CA LEU A 576 3.65 18.42 -16.24
C LEU A 576 5.18 18.22 -16.29
N PHE A 577 5.62 17.05 -16.75
CA PHE A 577 7.02 16.63 -16.82
C PHE A 577 7.65 16.80 -18.20
N MET A 578 6.84 17.13 -19.22
CA MET A 578 7.33 17.31 -20.58
C MET A 578 8.39 18.42 -20.66
N PRO A 579 9.55 18.17 -21.29
CA PRO A 579 10.57 19.19 -21.54
C PRO A 579 10.03 20.40 -22.29
N TYR A 580 10.70 21.55 -22.17
CA TYR A 580 10.26 22.74 -22.90
C TYR A 580 10.57 22.57 -24.39
N GLY A 581 9.55 22.70 -25.24
CA GLY A 581 9.67 22.44 -26.68
C GLY A 581 8.42 22.83 -27.47
N SER A 582 8.37 22.45 -28.75
CA SER A 582 7.16 22.58 -29.60
C SER A 582 5.97 21.87 -28.97
N ASP A 583 6.16 20.64 -28.52
CA ASP A 583 5.08 19.76 -28.07
C ASP A 583 4.46 20.28 -26.78
N TRP A 584 5.30 20.65 -25.81
CA TRP A 584 4.80 21.28 -24.58
C TRP A 584 4.09 22.60 -24.86
N ARG A 585 4.61 23.45 -25.77
CA ARG A 585 3.95 24.72 -26.14
C ARG A 585 2.60 24.49 -26.83
N ASN A 586 2.51 23.46 -27.67
CA ASN A 586 1.28 23.07 -28.33
C ASN A 586 0.21 22.67 -27.31
N LEU A 587 0.52 21.74 -26.40
CA LEU A 587 -0.39 21.36 -25.31
C LEU A 587 -0.72 22.54 -24.38
N ARG A 588 0.27 23.40 -24.08
CA ARG A 588 0.10 24.55 -23.21
C ARG A 588 -0.83 25.60 -23.79
N LYS A 589 -0.82 25.78 -25.11
CA LYS A 589 -1.75 26.68 -25.81
C LYS A 589 -3.19 26.25 -25.55
N HIS A 590 -3.47 24.94 -25.62
CA HIS A 590 -4.78 24.40 -25.30
C HIS A 590 -5.10 24.60 -23.82
N SER A 591 -4.28 24.12 -22.88
CA SER A 591 -4.61 24.25 -21.45
C SER A 591 -4.76 25.71 -20.97
N HIS A 592 -3.98 26.64 -21.52
CA HIS A 592 -4.13 28.07 -21.23
C HIS A 592 -5.39 28.70 -21.82
N GLY A 593 -5.87 28.24 -22.99
CA GLY A 593 -7.09 28.74 -23.62
C GLY A 593 -8.36 28.57 -22.77
N LEU A 594 -8.33 27.67 -21.80
CA LEU A 594 -9.48 27.20 -21.04
C LEU A 594 -9.43 27.67 -19.59
N LEU A 595 -8.21 27.81 -19.07
CA LEU A 595 -7.99 28.22 -17.70
C LEU A 595 -7.61 29.70 -17.59
N ASN A 596 -7.59 30.43 -18.71
CA ASN A 596 -7.43 31.89 -18.68
C ASN A 596 -8.61 32.57 -17.97
N GLN A 597 -8.43 33.86 -17.69
CA GLN A 597 -9.38 34.67 -16.94
C GLN A 597 -10.79 34.68 -17.56
N ASN A 598 -10.91 34.77 -18.89
CA ASN A 598 -12.21 34.85 -19.57
C ASN A 598 -12.95 33.52 -19.51
N ALA A 599 -12.26 32.41 -19.74
CA ALA A 599 -12.84 31.08 -19.68
C ALA A 599 -13.21 30.68 -18.24
N SER A 600 -12.38 31.04 -17.26
CA SER A 600 -12.63 30.75 -15.84
C SER A 600 -13.95 31.35 -15.33
N ARG A 601 -14.39 32.51 -15.85
CA ARG A 601 -15.69 33.11 -15.50
C ARG A 601 -16.87 32.22 -15.88
N LYS A 602 -16.75 31.44 -16.97
CA LYS A 602 -17.81 30.51 -17.40
C LYS A 602 -18.01 29.34 -16.45
N TYR A 603 -17.05 29.08 -15.55
CA TYR A 603 -17.10 27.99 -14.59
C TYR A 603 -17.65 28.41 -13.22
N GLN A 604 -17.90 29.71 -13.01
CA GLN A 604 -18.49 30.22 -11.76
C GLN A 604 -19.83 29.56 -11.41
N PRO A 605 -20.76 29.28 -12.36
CA PRO A 605 -21.99 28.55 -12.03
C PRO A 605 -21.72 27.19 -11.36
N VAL A 606 -20.73 26.44 -11.86
CA VAL A 606 -20.30 25.16 -11.26
C VAL A 606 -19.73 25.37 -9.86
N GLN A 607 -18.86 26.36 -9.67
CA GLN A 607 -18.27 26.67 -8.36
C GLN A 607 -19.34 27.16 -7.35
N ASN A 608 -20.34 27.90 -7.84
CA ASN A 608 -21.46 28.41 -7.05
C ASN A 608 -22.32 27.24 -6.55
N PHE A 609 -22.70 26.36 -7.47
CA PHE A 609 -23.46 25.15 -7.18
C PHE A 609 -22.74 24.29 -6.15
N GLU A 610 -21.49 23.91 -6.44
CA GLU A 610 -20.74 22.97 -5.60
C GLU A 610 -20.38 23.55 -4.23
N SER A 611 -20.24 24.88 -4.12
CA SER A 611 -19.98 25.50 -2.82
C SER A 611 -21.22 25.52 -1.93
N LYS A 612 -22.43 25.68 -2.49
CA LYS A 612 -23.69 25.52 -1.74
C LYS A 612 -23.90 24.08 -1.27
N VAL A 613 -23.56 23.09 -2.11
CA VAL A 613 -23.52 21.67 -1.71
C VAL A 613 -22.55 21.47 -0.55
N LEU A 614 -21.34 22.02 -0.63
CA LEU A 614 -20.35 21.93 0.46
C LEU A 614 -20.89 22.51 1.78
N LEU A 615 -21.62 23.63 1.75
CA LEU A 615 -22.24 24.19 2.96
C LEU A 615 -23.30 23.23 3.54
N GLN A 616 -24.13 22.64 2.69
CA GLN A 616 -25.12 21.65 3.10
C GLN A 616 -24.45 20.40 3.70
N ASP A 617 -23.42 19.87 3.04
CA ASP A 617 -22.66 18.70 3.52
C ASP A 617 -22.06 18.97 4.92
N LEU A 618 -21.53 20.18 5.14
CA LEU A 618 -20.97 20.59 6.44
C LEU A 618 -22.04 20.81 7.52
N LEU A 619 -23.27 21.17 7.16
CA LEU A 619 -24.38 21.25 8.12
C LEU A 619 -24.78 19.86 8.62
N GLU A 620 -24.80 18.87 7.74
CA GLU A 620 -25.22 17.50 8.07
C GLU A 620 -24.10 16.67 8.70
N GLN A 621 -22.86 16.83 8.23
CA GLN A 621 -21.72 15.98 8.56
C GLN A 621 -20.45 16.81 8.84
N PRO A 622 -20.46 17.71 9.84
CA PRO A 622 -19.33 18.61 10.12
C PRO A 622 -18.01 17.87 10.43
N ASP A 623 -18.08 16.67 11.05
CA ASP A 623 -16.89 15.84 11.34
C ASP A 623 -16.20 15.32 10.06
N GLN A 624 -16.88 15.33 8.91
CA GLN A 624 -16.33 14.89 7.62
C GLN A 624 -15.76 16.05 6.77
N PHE A 625 -15.50 17.21 7.36
CA PHE A 625 -15.01 18.40 6.63
C PHE A 625 -13.83 18.08 5.70
N TYR A 626 -12.92 17.19 6.14
CA TYR A 626 -11.70 16.84 5.43
C TYR A 626 -11.95 16.14 4.09
N THR A 627 -12.98 15.28 4.00
CA THR A 627 -13.39 14.61 2.75
C THR A 627 -14.39 15.46 1.95
N ILE A 628 -15.23 16.26 2.62
CA ILE A 628 -16.18 17.18 1.97
C ILE A 628 -15.45 18.22 1.10
N THR A 629 -14.36 18.82 1.60
CA THR A 629 -13.57 19.80 0.83
C THR A 629 -12.89 19.16 -0.38
N ARG A 630 -12.48 17.90 -0.26
CA ARG A 630 -11.92 17.08 -1.35
C ARG A 630 -12.96 16.73 -2.40
N ARG A 631 -14.16 16.32 -1.98
CA ARG A 631 -15.30 16.11 -2.89
C ARG A 631 -15.64 17.39 -3.65
N TYR A 632 -15.70 18.55 -2.97
CA TYR A 632 -15.92 19.85 -3.64
C TYR A 632 -14.94 20.08 -4.77
N SER A 633 -13.64 19.98 -4.47
CA SER A 633 -12.59 20.25 -5.43
C SER A 633 -12.62 19.26 -6.61
N ALA A 634 -12.83 17.98 -6.32
CA ALA A 634 -12.97 16.93 -7.34
C ALA A 634 -14.22 17.15 -8.22
N SER A 635 -15.38 17.47 -7.64
CA SER A 635 -16.62 17.70 -8.39
C SER A 635 -16.51 18.93 -9.30
N VAL A 636 -15.94 20.04 -8.80
CA VAL A 636 -15.74 21.25 -9.62
C VAL A 636 -14.88 20.95 -10.84
N ILE A 637 -13.72 20.29 -10.65
CA ILE A 637 -12.84 20.04 -11.79
C ILE A 637 -13.43 19.00 -12.75
N MET A 638 -14.17 18.00 -12.25
CA MET A 638 -14.83 17.01 -13.09
C MET A 638 -15.98 17.59 -13.91
N LEU A 639 -16.76 18.52 -13.34
CA LEU A 639 -17.80 19.25 -14.07
C LEU A 639 -17.17 20.16 -15.12
N VAL A 640 -16.12 20.90 -14.78
CA VAL A 640 -15.42 21.79 -15.71
C VAL A 640 -14.74 21.02 -16.85
N ALA A 641 -14.07 19.92 -16.53
CA ALA A 641 -13.30 19.15 -17.50
C ALA A 641 -14.21 18.24 -18.35
N TYR A 642 -15.08 17.44 -17.72
CA TYR A 642 -15.82 16.37 -18.38
C TYR A 642 -17.35 16.49 -18.26
N GLY A 643 -17.88 17.49 -17.55
CA GLY A 643 -19.32 17.63 -17.34
C GLY A 643 -19.91 16.62 -16.36
N TYR A 644 -19.07 15.88 -15.63
CA TYR A 644 -19.49 14.90 -14.64
C TYR A 644 -19.43 15.47 -13.23
N ARG A 645 -20.52 15.33 -12.49
CA ARG A 645 -20.60 15.69 -11.09
C ARG A 645 -20.10 14.54 -10.23
N ILE A 646 -19.43 14.87 -9.12
CA ILE A 646 -19.10 13.90 -8.08
C ILE A 646 -20.00 14.12 -6.85
N PRO A 647 -21.00 13.25 -6.62
CA PRO A 647 -21.98 13.45 -5.56
C PRO A 647 -21.46 13.14 -4.16
N SER A 648 -20.54 12.19 -4.03
CA SER A 648 -19.97 11.75 -2.74
C SER A 648 -18.49 11.48 -2.84
N PHE A 649 -17.78 11.48 -1.71
CA PHE A 649 -16.35 11.14 -1.68
C PHE A 649 -16.10 9.64 -1.97
N GLU A 650 -17.10 8.80 -1.71
CA GLU A 650 -17.09 7.35 -1.97
C GLU A 650 -17.38 6.98 -3.43
N ASP A 651 -17.53 7.98 -4.32
CA ASP A 651 -17.76 7.73 -5.74
C ASP A 651 -16.61 6.88 -6.34
N PRO A 652 -16.91 5.79 -7.09
CA PRO A 652 -15.87 4.95 -7.69
C PRO A 652 -14.90 5.71 -8.60
N LEU A 653 -15.33 6.82 -9.20
CA LEU A 653 -14.48 7.66 -10.03
C LEU A 653 -13.46 8.46 -9.17
N ILE A 654 -13.82 8.86 -7.95
CA ILE A 654 -12.85 9.45 -7.01
C ILE A 654 -11.75 8.44 -6.70
N ALA A 655 -12.10 7.18 -6.41
CA ALA A 655 -11.10 6.15 -6.12
C ALA A 655 -10.11 5.97 -7.28
N LYS A 656 -10.60 5.96 -8.53
CA LYS A 656 -9.74 5.93 -9.73
C LYS A 656 -8.82 7.16 -9.83
N ILE A 657 -9.36 8.36 -9.63
CA ILE A 657 -8.60 9.62 -9.72
C ILE A 657 -7.51 9.68 -8.64
N TYR A 658 -7.86 9.33 -7.40
CA TYR A 658 -6.92 9.35 -6.28
C TYR A 658 -5.87 8.23 -6.40
N GLY A 659 -6.18 7.10 -7.02
CA GLY A 659 -5.18 6.09 -7.39
C GLY A 659 -4.11 6.64 -8.34
N VAL A 660 -4.50 7.48 -9.32
CA VAL A 660 -3.52 8.17 -10.18
C VAL A 660 -2.68 9.19 -9.40
N LEU A 661 -3.31 9.93 -8.47
CA LEU A 661 -2.60 10.89 -7.62
C LEU A 661 -1.61 10.21 -6.66
N GLU A 662 -1.93 9.04 -6.15
CA GLU A 662 -1.04 8.24 -5.31
C GLU A 662 0.19 7.77 -6.11
N ASN A 663 -0.01 7.21 -7.30
CA ASN A 663 1.08 6.86 -8.22
C ASN A 663 1.98 8.07 -8.51
N LEU A 664 1.37 9.23 -8.79
CA LEU A 664 2.07 10.51 -8.99
C LEU A 664 2.90 10.91 -7.76
N SER A 665 2.33 10.82 -6.56
CA SER A 665 3.02 11.14 -5.32
C SER A 665 4.25 10.24 -5.10
N VAL A 666 4.10 8.93 -5.34
CA VAL A 666 5.17 7.94 -5.18
C VAL A 666 6.31 8.17 -6.18
N MET A 667 6.01 8.37 -7.47
CA MET A 667 7.07 8.60 -8.48
C MET A 667 7.79 9.94 -8.31
N MET A 668 7.15 10.91 -7.65
CA MET A 668 7.72 12.23 -7.36
C MET A 668 8.43 12.31 -6.01
N ALA A 669 8.28 11.31 -5.14
CA ALA A 669 8.90 11.30 -3.83
C ALA A 669 10.44 11.26 -3.94
N PRO A 670 11.17 12.22 -3.34
CA PRO A 670 12.63 12.24 -3.37
C PRO A 670 13.22 10.91 -2.88
N GLY A 671 14.12 10.31 -3.68
CA GLY A 671 14.82 9.09 -3.31
C GLY A 671 14.02 7.78 -3.46
N ALA A 672 12.72 7.82 -3.81
CA ALA A 672 11.91 6.61 -3.98
C ALA A 672 12.44 5.68 -5.09
N PHE A 673 12.99 6.26 -6.16
CA PHE A 673 13.61 5.51 -7.25
C PHE A 673 15.00 6.06 -7.59
N ALA A 674 16.01 5.19 -7.53
CA ALA A 674 17.39 5.57 -7.80
C ALA A 674 17.58 6.17 -9.21
N VAL A 675 16.82 5.69 -10.20
CA VAL A 675 16.88 6.19 -11.58
C VAL A 675 16.38 7.61 -11.76
N GLU A 676 15.56 8.13 -10.83
CA GLU A 676 15.14 9.53 -10.86
C GLU A 676 16.22 10.46 -10.29
N SER A 677 16.98 9.98 -9.30
CA SER A 677 18.13 10.71 -8.76
C SER A 677 19.36 10.61 -9.68
N PHE A 678 19.51 9.48 -10.37
CA PHE A 678 20.61 9.17 -11.28
C PHE A 678 20.08 8.65 -12.63
N PRO A 679 19.65 9.55 -13.54
CA PRO A 679 19.08 9.13 -14.82
C PRO A 679 19.98 8.23 -15.67
N ALA A 680 21.30 8.32 -15.52
CA ALA A 680 22.25 7.44 -16.19
C ALA A 680 22.10 5.96 -15.80
N LEU A 681 21.59 5.65 -14.59
CA LEU A 681 21.31 4.27 -14.16
C LEU A 681 20.21 3.61 -15.00
N ALA A 682 19.38 4.39 -15.71
CA ALA A 682 18.40 3.84 -16.61
C ALA A 682 19.04 3.02 -17.75
N ALA A 683 20.31 3.25 -18.11
CA ALA A 683 21.00 2.43 -19.12
C ALA A 683 21.32 1.00 -18.65
N LEU A 684 21.25 0.73 -17.34
CA LEU A 684 21.59 -0.55 -16.74
C LEU A 684 20.36 -1.50 -16.65
N PRO A 685 20.57 -2.81 -16.44
CA PRO A 685 19.49 -3.77 -16.24
C PRO A 685 18.60 -3.43 -15.03
N GLN A 686 17.27 -3.47 -15.22
CA GLN A 686 16.30 -2.99 -14.22
C GLN A 686 16.29 -3.76 -12.89
N TRP A 687 16.69 -5.04 -12.89
CA TRP A 687 16.71 -5.90 -11.70
C TRP A 687 17.69 -5.42 -10.63
N LEU A 688 18.71 -4.63 -11.01
CA LEU A 688 19.64 -4.01 -10.07
C LEU A 688 19.00 -2.90 -9.22
N PHE A 689 17.88 -2.35 -9.66
CA PHE A 689 17.24 -1.16 -9.07
C PHE A 689 15.74 -1.38 -8.85
N GLY A 690 15.38 -2.56 -8.34
CA GLY A 690 14.00 -2.85 -7.89
C GLY A 690 12.96 -2.98 -9.01
N ASN A 691 13.38 -3.33 -10.25
CA ASN A 691 12.47 -3.48 -11.40
C ASN A 691 11.58 -2.26 -11.65
N TRP A 692 12.16 -1.07 -11.50
CA TRP A 692 11.47 0.22 -11.63
C TRP A 692 10.73 0.38 -12.97
N ARG A 693 11.24 -0.20 -14.07
CA ARG A 693 10.54 -0.13 -15.37
C ARG A 693 9.24 -0.92 -15.33
N SER A 694 9.27 -2.16 -14.83
CA SER A 694 8.05 -2.95 -14.67
C SER A 694 7.05 -2.30 -13.72
N TRP A 695 7.51 -1.60 -12.67
CA TRP A 695 6.62 -0.77 -11.85
C TRP A 695 6.01 0.37 -12.66
N GLY A 696 6.83 1.12 -13.40
CA GLY A 696 6.35 2.20 -14.27
C GLY A 696 5.40 1.74 -15.37
N GLU A 697 5.62 0.57 -15.97
CA GLU A 697 4.73 -0.02 -16.99
C GLU A 697 3.35 -0.37 -16.42
N ARG A 698 3.30 -0.83 -15.15
CA ARG A 698 2.03 -1.04 -14.43
C ARG A 698 1.33 0.28 -14.18
N VAL A 699 2.05 1.30 -13.72
CA VAL A 699 1.50 2.65 -13.51
C VAL A 699 0.97 3.23 -14.82
N PHE A 700 1.75 3.12 -15.91
CA PHE A 700 1.30 3.58 -17.22
C PHE A 700 0.02 2.85 -17.67
N SER A 701 -0.03 1.53 -17.50
CA SER A 701 -1.21 0.72 -17.85
C SER A 701 -2.44 1.11 -17.04
N HIS A 702 -2.27 1.39 -15.75
CA HIS A 702 -3.32 1.87 -14.86
C HIS A 702 -3.79 3.29 -15.24
N ASP A 703 -2.88 4.26 -15.21
CA ASP A 703 -3.21 5.69 -15.39
C ASP A 703 -3.75 5.97 -16.79
N SER A 704 -3.14 5.38 -17.83
CA SER A 704 -3.60 5.56 -19.21
C SER A 704 -4.99 4.97 -19.42
N LYS A 705 -5.33 3.85 -18.78
CA LYS A 705 -6.66 3.25 -18.85
C LYS A 705 -7.71 4.18 -18.24
N VAL A 706 -7.45 4.74 -17.06
CA VAL A 706 -8.36 5.71 -16.41
C VAL A 706 -8.60 6.93 -17.32
N TYR A 707 -7.54 7.49 -17.91
CA TYR A 707 -7.68 8.65 -18.79
C TYR A 707 -8.35 8.34 -20.12
N LEU A 708 -8.02 7.21 -20.73
CA LEU A 708 -8.66 6.78 -21.98
C LEU A 708 -10.13 6.44 -21.76
N GLU A 709 -10.51 5.80 -20.65
CA GLU A 709 -11.91 5.55 -20.32
C GLU A 709 -12.71 6.86 -20.23
N LEU A 710 -12.19 7.87 -19.54
CA LEU A 710 -12.81 9.19 -19.45
C LEU A 710 -12.90 9.87 -20.83
N TRP A 711 -11.80 9.85 -21.59
CA TRP A 711 -11.74 10.43 -22.94
C TRP A 711 -12.69 9.75 -23.93
N ASP A 712 -12.73 8.42 -23.93
CA ASP A 712 -13.59 7.64 -24.83
C ASP A 712 -15.06 7.80 -24.49
N THR A 713 -15.40 7.87 -23.19
CA THR A 713 -16.77 8.12 -22.75
C THR A 713 -17.22 9.52 -23.18
N LEU A 714 -16.36 10.52 -23.06
CA LEU A 714 -16.61 11.87 -23.53
C LEU A 714 -16.81 11.94 -25.05
N LYS A 715 -15.96 11.28 -25.84
CA LYS A 715 -16.13 11.22 -27.30
C LYS A 715 -17.50 10.64 -27.67
N LYS A 716 -17.83 9.48 -27.10
CA LYS A 716 -19.12 8.79 -27.35
C LYS A 716 -20.33 9.66 -27.00
N THR A 717 -20.30 10.30 -25.84
CA THR A 717 -21.40 11.18 -25.40
C THR A 717 -21.47 12.45 -26.26
N THR A 718 -20.33 12.99 -26.70
CA THR A 718 -20.29 14.16 -27.59
C THR A 718 -20.86 13.82 -28.97
N ASP A 719 -20.44 12.72 -29.56
CA ASP A 719 -20.91 12.26 -30.88
C ASP A 719 -22.42 11.93 -30.85
N ASN A 720 -22.92 11.41 -29.72
CA ASN A 720 -24.34 11.12 -29.52
C ASN A 720 -25.17 12.38 -29.16
N GLY A 721 -24.54 13.56 -29.03
CA GLY A 721 -25.22 14.80 -28.64
C GLY A 721 -25.69 14.85 -27.19
N THR A 722 -25.21 13.95 -26.32
CA THR A 722 -25.59 13.87 -24.90
C THR A 722 -24.51 14.41 -23.95
N ALA A 723 -23.30 14.72 -24.43
CA ALA A 723 -22.26 15.34 -23.59
C ALA A 723 -22.63 16.78 -23.22
N ARG A 724 -22.50 17.08 -21.93
CA ARG A 724 -22.63 18.44 -21.41
C ARG A 724 -21.51 19.33 -21.88
N ASP A 725 -21.78 20.63 -21.86
CA ASP A 725 -20.77 21.64 -22.12
C ASP A 725 -19.69 21.58 -21.05
N CYS A 726 -18.49 21.23 -21.49
CA CYS A 726 -17.31 21.09 -20.66
C CYS A 726 -16.07 21.30 -21.52
N PHE A 727 -14.93 21.54 -20.88
CA PHE A 727 -13.69 21.81 -21.61
C PHE A 727 -13.34 20.67 -22.57
N CYS A 728 -13.34 19.42 -22.10
CA CYS A 728 -12.80 18.34 -22.91
C CYS A 728 -13.66 18.10 -24.16
N LYS A 729 -14.97 18.42 -24.10
CA LYS A 729 -15.88 18.42 -25.25
C LYS A 729 -15.41 19.44 -26.30
N ASP A 730 -15.18 20.69 -25.90
CA ASP A 730 -14.65 21.73 -26.81
C ASP A 730 -13.29 21.33 -27.39
N PHE A 731 -12.43 20.71 -26.59
CA PHE A 731 -11.15 20.20 -27.04
C PHE A 731 -11.30 19.11 -28.09
N TYR A 732 -12.17 18.15 -27.86
CA TYR A 732 -12.49 17.09 -28.81
C TYR A 732 -13.06 17.65 -30.13
N LEU A 733 -14.02 18.58 -30.04
CA LEU A 733 -14.64 19.23 -31.20
C LEU A 733 -13.65 20.10 -32.00
N SER A 734 -12.59 20.60 -31.36
CA SER A 734 -11.50 21.32 -32.04
C SER A 734 -10.61 20.42 -32.91
N ASP A 735 -10.86 19.10 -32.91
CA ASP A 735 -10.14 18.07 -33.65
C ASP A 735 -8.62 18.10 -33.33
N PRO A 736 -8.24 17.67 -32.11
CA PRO A 736 -6.88 17.81 -31.61
C PRO A 736 -5.85 17.04 -32.46
N LYS A 737 -6.30 16.05 -33.24
CA LYS A 737 -5.48 15.31 -34.21
C LYS A 737 -4.88 16.20 -35.29
N LYS A 738 -5.57 17.28 -35.71
CA LYS A 738 -5.03 18.27 -36.65
C LYS A 738 -3.79 19.00 -36.11
N ASN A 739 -3.63 19.04 -34.79
CA ASN A 739 -2.48 19.65 -34.12
C ASN A 739 -1.46 18.58 -33.67
N GLY A 740 -1.52 17.35 -34.18
CA GLY A 740 -0.61 16.27 -33.82
C GLY A 740 -0.86 15.65 -32.43
N ILE A 741 -2.02 15.90 -31.82
CA ILE A 741 -2.39 15.37 -30.51
C ILE A 741 -3.26 14.13 -30.72
N ASN A 742 -2.68 12.95 -30.50
CA ASN A 742 -3.40 11.68 -30.57
C ASN A 742 -4.30 11.46 -29.35
N ASP A 743 -5.11 10.39 -29.37
CA ASP A 743 -6.09 10.13 -28.31
C ASP A 743 -5.44 9.93 -26.93
N LEU A 744 -4.27 9.26 -26.86
CA LEU A 744 -3.54 9.09 -25.61
C LEU A 744 -3.07 10.45 -25.05
N LEU A 745 -2.48 11.29 -25.90
CA LEU A 745 -1.99 12.60 -25.49
C LEU A 745 -3.14 13.54 -25.13
N ALA A 746 -4.27 13.44 -25.83
CA ALA A 746 -5.49 14.16 -25.49
C ALA A 746 -6.03 13.73 -24.12
N ALA A 747 -6.13 12.41 -23.89
CA ALA A 747 -6.56 11.84 -22.62
C ALA A 747 -5.66 12.28 -21.45
N TYR A 748 -4.33 12.25 -21.60
CA TYR A 748 -3.40 12.79 -20.59
C TYR A 748 -3.50 14.31 -20.40
N THR A 749 -3.77 15.06 -21.47
CA THR A 749 -3.94 16.52 -21.38
C THR A 749 -5.19 16.88 -20.56
N CYS A 750 -6.29 16.16 -20.79
CA CYS A 750 -7.54 16.31 -20.06
C CYS A 750 -7.42 15.77 -18.62
N GLY A 751 -6.84 14.58 -18.46
CA GLY A 751 -6.58 13.95 -17.17
C GLY A 751 -5.70 14.79 -16.25
N GLY A 752 -4.67 15.44 -16.80
CA GLY A 752 -3.80 16.34 -16.03
C GLY A 752 -4.52 17.56 -15.43
N LEU A 753 -5.70 17.95 -15.96
CA LEU A 753 -6.54 18.96 -15.32
C LEU A 753 -7.18 18.41 -14.05
N ILE A 754 -7.66 17.17 -14.09
CA ILE A 754 -8.24 16.49 -12.93
C ILE A 754 -7.19 16.36 -11.84
N GLU A 755 -5.99 15.85 -12.17
CA GLU A 755 -4.89 15.70 -11.21
C GLU A 755 -4.58 17.02 -10.49
N ALA A 756 -4.47 18.10 -11.26
CA ALA A 756 -4.14 19.40 -10.71
C ALA A 756 -5.29 20.01 -9.91
N GLY A 757 -6.53 19.90 -10.40
CA GLY A 757 -7.68 20.59 -9.84
C GLY A 757 -8.37 19.89 -8.67
N SER A 758 -8.20 18.56 -8.51
CA SER A 758 -8.88 17.80 -7.45
C SER A 758 -8.21 17.95 -6.08
N GLU A 759 -6.88 17.81 -5.98
CA GLU A 759 -6.20 17.80 -4.68
C GLU A 759 -5.67 19.17 -4.24
N THR A 760 -5.23 20.04 -5.16
CA THR A 760 -4.52 21.29 -4.80
C THR A 760 -5.41 22.33 -4.10
N THR A 761 -6.64 22.51 -4.60
CA THR A 761 -7.60 23.45 -3.99
C THR A 761 -8.11 22.88 -2.66
N ALA A 762 -8.42 21.59 -2.60
CA ALA A 762 -8.79 20.90 -1.36
C ALA A 762 -7.70 21.01 -0.28
N THR A 763 -6.43 20.78 -0.65
CA THR A 763 -5.27 20.95 0.23
C THR A 763 -5.20 22.37 0.80
N THR A 764 -5.46 23.38 -0.03
CA THR A 764 -5.41 24.78 0.40
C THR A 764 -6.57 25.09 1.35
N ILE A 765 -7.78 24.60 1.06
CA ILE A 765 -8.95 24.76 1.94
C ILE A 765 -8.72 24.06 3.29
N ASN A 766 -8.20 22.82 3.30
CA ASN A 766 -7.90 22.11 4.55
C ASN A 766 -6.79 22.79 5.37
N ASN A 767 -5.76 23.34 4.71
CA ASN A 767 -4.76 24.17 5.41
C ASN A 767 -5.35 25.49 5.94
N TRP A 768 -6.33 26.07 5.25
CA TRP A 768 -7.07 27.24 5.75
C TRP A 768 -7.91 26.87 6.99
N ILE A 769 -8.65 25.76 6.98
CA ILE A 769 -9.39 25.26 8.15
C ILE A 769 -8.44 25.08 9.34
N LEU A 770 -7.29 24.43 9.11
CA LEU A 770 -6.25 24.27 10.15
C LEU A 770 -5.77 25.62 10.68
N ALA A 771 -5.56 26.62 9.82
CA ALA A 771 -5.19 27.96 10.24
C ALA A 771 -6.30 28.62 11.09
N MET A 772 -7.58 28.45 10.74
CA MET A 772 -8.68 29.01 11.55
C MET A 772 -8.78 28.36 12.94
N VAL A 773 -8.47 27.07 13.05
CA VAL A 773 -8.39 26.35 14.34
C VAL A 773 -7.23 26.87 15.20
N LEU A 774 -6.06 27.12 14.59
CA LEU A 774 -4.85 27.57 15.29
C LEU A 774 -4.85 29.08 15.60
N PHE A 775 -5.49 29.89 14.76
CA PHE A 775 -5.49 31.35 14.82
C PHE A 775 -6.92 31.92 14.85
N PRO A 776 -7.72 31.60 15.88
CA PRO A 776 -9.15 31.95 15.92
C PRO A 776 -9.41 33.47 15.98
N THR A 777 -8.42 34.29 16.35
CA THR A 777 -8.52 35.75 16.29
C THR A 777 -8.65 36.25 14.85
N GLU A 778 -7.94 35.62 13.92
CA GLU A 778 -7.96 36.02 12.51
C GLU A 778 -9.28 35.60 11.85
N MET A 779 -9.83 34.44 12.24
CA MET A 779 -11.18 34.04 11.83
C MET A 779 -12.23 35.08 12.24
N LYS A 780 -12.21 35.54 13.49
CA LYS A 780 -13.17 36.54 13.99
C LYS A 780 -13.07 37.87 13.26
N LYS A 781 -11.86 38.34 12.93
CA LYS A 781 -11.68 39.57 12.13
C LYS A 781 -12.29 39.42 10.75
N ALA A 782 -12.06 38.28 10.08
CA ALA A 782 -12.64 38.00 8.78
C ALA A 782 -14.17 37.88 8.83
N GLN A 783 -14.72 37.23 9.86
CA GLN A 783 -16.16 37.17 10.10
C GLN A 783 -16.77 38.56 10.32
N ASN A 784 -16.13 39.43 11.11
CA ASN A 784 -16.60 40.81 11.32
C ASN A 784 -16.64 41.61 10.02
N GLU A 785 -15.66 41.43 9.13
CA GLU A 785 -15.66 42.06 7.80
C GLU A 785 -16.83 41.55 6.96
N ILE A 786 -17.05 40.24 6.92
CA ILE A 786 -18.19 39.63 6.23
C ILE A 786 -19.53 40.14 6.79
N ASP A 787 -19.68 40.22 8.11
CA ASP A 787 -20.91 40.71 8.75
C ASP A 787 -21.20 42.16 8.38
N HIS A 788 -20.15 42.98 8.22
CA HIS A 788 -20.28 44.39 7.82
C HIS A 788 -20.66 44.56 6.34
N VAL A 789 -20.07 43.76 5.46
CA VAL A 789 -20.18 43.93 4.00
C VAL A 789 -21.36 43.13 3.42
N VAL A 790 -21.49 41.87 3.83
CA VAL A 790 -22.49 40.93 3.30
C VAL A 790 -23.74 40.89 4.20
N GLY A 791 -23.54 40.99 5.52
CA GLY A 791 -24.61 40.82 6.50
C GLY A 791 -25.09 39.37 6.62
N ASP A 792 -26.25 39.15 7.24
CA ASP A 792 -26.81 37.82 7.52
C ASP A 792 -28.01 37.45 6.61
N GLY A 793 -28.26 38.25 5.57
CA GLY A 793 -29.45 38.14 4.70
C GLY A 793 -29.21 37.47 3.34
N ARG A 794 -27.96 37.14 2.99
CA ARG A 794 -27.58 36.46 1.75
C ARG A 794 -26.22 35.77 1.90
N LEU A 795 -25.92 34.82 1.01
CA LEU A 795 -24.57 34.27 0.90
C LEU A 795 -23.59 35.28 0.28
N PRO A 796 -22.29 35.19 0.62
CA PRO A 796 -21.23 35.86 -0.13
C PRO A 796 -21.19 35.46 -1.61
N GLU A 797 -20.90 36.42 -2.47
CA GLU A 797 -20.76 36.30 -3.93
C GLU A 797 -19.42 36.92 -4.41
N TRP A 798 -19.00 36.63 -5.65
CA TRP A 798 -17.72 37.12 -6.18
C TRP A 798 -17.62 38.65 -6.28
N GLU A 799 -18.75 39.33 -6.43
CA GLU A 799 -18.83 40.79 -6.49
C GLU A 799 -18.41 41.45 -5.17
N ASP A 800 -18.50 40.71 -4.06
CA ASP A 800 -18.11 41.17 -2.72
C ASP A 800 -16.58 41.20 -2.53
N GLU A 801 -15.81 40.50 -3.38
CA GLU A 801 -14.36 40.32 -3.23
C GLU A 801 -13.57 41.64 -3.14
N LYS A 802 -14.04 42.68 -3.86
CA LYS A 802 -13.44 44.01 -3.85
C LYS A 802 -13.59 44.72 -2.49
N ASP A 803 -14.67 44.42 -1.77
CA ASP A 803 -15.06 45.03 -0.50
C ASP A 803 -14.69 44.16 0.71
N LEU A 804 -14.10 42.97 0.48
CA LEU A 804 -13.61 42.04 1.50
C LEU A 804 -12.06 41.93 1.52
N PRO A 805 -11.32 43.03 1.76
CA PRO A 805 -9.86 43.03 1.70
C PRO A 805 -9.21 42.09 2.72
N PHE A 806 -9.77 41.93 3.92
CA PHE A 806 -9.23 41.02 4.94
C PHE A 806 -9.46 39.55 4.58
N VAL A 807 -10.62 39.18 4.02
CA VAL A 807 -10.85 37.81 3.51
C VAL A 807 -9.88 37.47 2.38
N ARG A 808 -9.67 38.39 1.42
CA ARG A 808 -8.65 38.22 0.37
C ARG A 808 -7.26 38.02 0.97
N ALA A 809 -6.96 38.79 2.01
CA ALA A 809 -5.69 38.70 2.72
C ALA A 809 -5.51 37.36 3.46
N VAL A 810 -6.57 36.80 4.03
CA VAL A 810 -6.59 35.45 4.64
C VAL A 810 -6.21 34.39 3.62
N ILE A 811 -6.75 34.46 2.40
CA ILE A 811 -6.46 33.50 1.33
C ILE A 811 -5.00 33.57 0.90
N LYS A 812 -4.48 34.80 0.69
CA LYS A 812 -3.06 35.02 0.35
C LYS A 812 -2.13 34.53 1.47
N GLU A 813 -2.50 34.78 2.72
CA GLU A 813 -1.74 34.31 3.88
C GLU A 813 -1.76 32.78 4.01
N THR A 814 -2.86 32.10 3.68
CA THR A 814 -2.89 30.63 3.59
C THR A 814 -1.87 30.12 2.56
N LEU A 815 -1.86 30.69 1.36
CA LEU A 815 -0.97 30.30 0.26
C LEU A 815 0.52 30.62 0.55
N ARG A 816 0.79 31.62 1.39
CA ARG A 816 2.14 31.96 1.89
C ARG A 816 2.56 31.06 3.05
N TRP A 817 1.69 30.88 4.04
CA TRP A 817 1.96 30.13 5.27
C TRP A 817 2.18 28.64 4.95
N ARG A 818 1.32 28.06 4.12
CA ARG A 818 1.47 26.68 3.65
C ARG A 818 1.25 26.62 2.15
N PRO A 819 2.32 26.88 1.36
CA PRO A 819 2.21 26.74 -0.09
C PRO A 819 1.87 25.29 -0.44
N VAL A 820 1.09 25.10 -1.50
CA VAL A 820 0.49 23.81 -1.86
C VAL A 820 1.49 22.67 -2.08
N ASN A 821 2.74 22.99 -2.46
CA ASN A 821 3.82 22.02 -2.59
C ASN A 821 4.93 22.30 -1.57
N LYS A 822 5.58 21.25 -1.09
CA LYS A 822 6.70 21.35 -0.13
C LYS A 822 7.96 21.98 -0.74
N PHE A 823 8.09 21.93 -2.05
CA PHE A 823 9.11 22.60 -2.84
C PHE A 823 8.52 22.91 -4.22
N GLY A 824 8.97 24.00 -4.86
CA GLY A 824 8.51 24.31 -6.22
C GLY A 824 8.78 23.15 -7.17
N MET A 825 7.96 23.01 -8.22
CA MET A 825 8.14 21.93 -9.19
C MET A 825 9.50 22.04 -9.90
N TYR A 826 10.23 20.94 -10.08
CA TYR A 826 11.59 20.95 -10.62
C TYR A 826 11.67 21.47 -12.05
N HIS A 827 12.49 22.50 -12.29
CA HIS A 827 12.87 22.96 -13.63
C HIS A 827 14.23 22.41 -14.01
N ALA A 828 14.62 22.55 -15.28
CA ALA A 828 15.98 22.29 -15.74
C ALA A 828 16.48 23.40 -16.66
N SER A 829 17.76 23.75 -16.55
CA SER A 829 18.44 24.62 -17.50
C SER A 829 18.66 23.88 -18.83
N SER A 830 18.25 24.47 -19.95
CA SER A 830 18.48 23.90 -21.28
C SER A 830 19.88 24.18 -21.83
N GLU A 831 20.57 25.16 -21.25
CA GLU A 831 21.87 25.69 -21.69
C GLU A 831 22.74 26.04 -20.48
N ASP A 832 24.05 26.16 -20.71
CA ASP A 832 24.98 26.72 -19.74
C ASP A 832 24.69 28.22 -19.57
N ASP A 833 24.70 28.72 -18.34
CA ASP A 833 24.45 30.15 -18.06
C ASP A 833 25.32 30.66 -16.90
N TRP A 834 25.39 31.98 -16.76
CA TRP A 834 26.03 32.66 -15.63
C TRP A 834 25.03 33.58 -14.94
N TYR A 835 24.99 33.49 -13.61
CA TYR A 835 24.25 34.39 -12.74
C TYR A 835 25.20 35.09 -11.77
N GLY A 836 25.50 36.36 -12.07
CA GLY A 836 26.61 37.06 -11.42
C GLY A 836 27.93 36.37 -11.76
N ASP A 837 28.70 35.99 -10.74
CA ASP A 837 29.95 35.24 -10.83
C ASP A 837 29.75 33.72 -10.67
N HIS A 838 28.50 33.26 -10.60
CA HIS A 838 28.17 31.84 -10.47
C HIS A 838 27.81 31.20 -11.81
N PHE A 839 28.46 30.08 -12.11
CA PHE A 839 28.21 29.24 -13.26
C PHE A 839 27.05 28.28 -12.97
N ILE A 840 26.05 28.23 -13.85
CA ILE A 840 24.94 27.28 -13.81
C ILE A 840 25.06 26.35 -15.03
N PRO A 841 25.49 25.10 -14.86
CA PRO A 841 25.63 24.16 -15.96
C PRO A 841 24.28 23.82 -16.61
N LYS A 842 24.30 23.50 -17.90
CA LYS A 842 23.19 22.87 -18.61
C LYS A 842 22.74 21.59 -17.90
N GLY A 843 21.43 21.38 -17.84
CA GLY A 843 20.81 20.20 -17.22
C GLY A 843 20.73 20.28 -15.70
N SER A 844 21.15 21.39 -15.09
CA SER A 844 20.98 21.60 -13.64
C SER A 844 19.49 21.70 -13.32
N VAL A 845 19.07 21.00 -12.26
CA VAL A 845 17.72 21.11 -11.71
C VAL A 845 17.59 22.45 -11.00
N VAL A 846 16.62 23.26 -11.37
CA VAL A 846 16.38 24.57 -10.75
C VAL A 846 15.08 24.53 -9.96
N VAL A 847 15.15 24.89 -8.69
CA VAL A 847 14.05 24.77 -7.73
C VAL A 847 13.71 26.13 -7.15
N LEU A 848 12.44 26.52 -7.22
CA LEU A 848 11.94 27.68 -6.49
C LEU A 848 11.79 27.29 -5.02
N ASN A 849 12.61 27.88 -4.16
CA ASN A 849 12.59 27.64 -2.73
C ASN A 849 11.48 28.47 -2.08
N TRP A 850 10.23 28.02 -2.24
CA TRP A 850 9.06 28.73 -1.74
C TRP A 850 9.12 28.98 -0.23
N TRP A 851 9.57 27.99 0.55
CA TRP A 851 9.68 28.11 1.99
C TRP A 851 10.70 29.16 2.43
N ALA A 852 11.86 29.25 1.76
CA ALA A 852 12.79 30.34 2.04
C ALA A 852 12.17 31.71 1.68
N ILE A 853 11.58 31.85 0.50
CA ILE A 853 10.98 33.11 0.03
C ILE A 853 9.79 33.56 0.90
N HIS A 854 8.96 32.61 1.36
CA HIS A 854 7.75 32.86 2.15
C HIS A 854 8.04 33.03 3.63
N ARG A 855 9.17 32.52 4.12
CA ARG A 855 9.61 32.67 5.51
C ARG A 855 10.79 33.63 5.69
N ASP A 856 11.10 34.41 4.66
CA ASP A 856 12.16 35.42 4.70
C ASP A 856 11.75 36.59 5.62
N SER A 857 12.48 36.76 6.71
CA SER A 857 12.26 37.82 7.70
C SER A 857 12.52 39.22 7.16
N SER A 858 13.24 39.36 6.05
CA SER A 858 13.41 40.65 5.37
C SER A 858 12.16 41.10 4.62
N ARG A 859 11.26 40.16 4.29
CA ARG A 859 9.99 40.41 3.59
C ARG A 859 8.79 40.38 4.53
N TYR A 860 8.80 39.51 5.53
CA TYR A 860 7.70 39.31 6.46
C TYR A 860 8.20 39.36 7.91
N SER A 861 7.71 40.31 8.70
CA SER A 861 7.92 40.33 10.16
C SER A 861 7.31 39.09 10.81
N GLU A 862 7.95 38.39 11.75
CA GLU A 862 7.38 37.15 12.34
C GLU A 862 6.84 36.14 11.29
N PRO A 863 7.71 35.68 10.35
CA PRO A 863 7.28 34.95 9.17
C PRO A 863 6.57 33.64 9.46
N ASP A 864 6.75 33.06 10.65
CA ASP A 864 6.15 31.79 11.07
C ASP A 864 4.68 31.92 11.53
N THR A 865 4.29 33.12 11.98
CA THR A 865 2.91 33.47 12.40
C THR A 865 1.99 33.63 11.19
N PHE A 866 0.74 33.16 11.33
CA PHE A 866 -0.32 33.43 10.36
C PHE A 866 -0.92 34.81 10.63
N ASP A 867 -0.60 35.77 9.75
CA ASP A 867 -1.03 37.16 9.87
C ASP A 867 -1.51 37.69 8.52
N PRO A 868 -2.84 37.71 8.29
CA PRO A 868 -3.43 38.26 7.08
C PRO A 868 -3.14 39.75 6.87
N SER A 869 -2.89 40.55 7.92
CA SER A 869 -2.79 42.01 7.79
C SER A 869 -1.69 42.47 6.83
N ARG A 870 -0.69 41.61 6.58
CA ARG A 870 0.38 41.78 5.58
C ARG A 870 -0.12 42.06 4.16
N TYR A 871 -1.33 41.63 3.83
CA TYR A 871 -1.88 41.67 2.48
C TYR A 871 -3.04 42.67 2.32
N LEU A 872 -3.33 43.50 3.32
CA LEU A 872 -4.39 44.51 3.23
C LEU A 872 -4.15 45.51 2.10
N ASP A 873 -2.90 45.96 1.96
CA ASP A 873 -2.48 46.89 0.89
C ASP A 873 -2.16 46.17 -0.43
N LYS A 874 -2.59 44.90 -0.58
CA LYS A 874 -2.36 44.08 -1.78
C LYS A 874 -3.67 43.71 -2.47
N PRO A 875 -4.33 44.65 -3.20
CA PRO A 875 -5.66 44.45 -3.75
C PRO A 875 -5.75 43.56 -5.00
N LEU A 876 -4.63 43.35 -5.70
CA LEU A 876 -4.65 42.62 -6.98
C LEU A 876 -4.79 41.10 -6.77
N SER A 877 -5.26 40.42 -7.82
CA SER A 877 -5.27 38.95 -7.86
C SER A 877 -3.83 38.40 -7.86
N ALA A 878 -3.64 37.15 -7.42
CA ALA A 878 -2.33 36.50 -7.51
C ALA A 878 -1.87 36.42 -8.98
N ALA A 879 -2.80 36.21 -9.91
CA ALA A 879 -2.51 36.24 -11.35
C ALA A 879 -1.91 37.57 -11.84
N GLU A 880 -2.36 38.71 -11.30
CA GLU A 880 -1.79 40.03 -11.61
C GLU A 880 -0.44 40.23 -10.92
N TYR A 881 -0.32 39.86 -9.63
CA TYR A 881 0.94 39.98 -8.90
C TYR A 881 2.08 39.12 -9.46
N ILE A 882 1.78 37.96 -10.04
CA ILE A 882 2.75 37.14 -10.78
C ILE A 882 3.48 37.97 -11.85
N ASN A 883 2.76 38.90 -12.50
CA ASN A 883 3.29 39.73 -13.59
C ASN A 883 3.92 41.05 -13.09
N SER A 884 4.06 41.24 -11.77
CA SER A 884 4.69 42.43 -11.21
C SER A 884 6.11 42.65 -11.78
N ASN A 885 6.43 43.91 -12.06
CA ASN A 885 7.75 44.34 -12.51
C ASN A 885 8.77 44.22 -11.37
N ASP A 886 8.42 44.71 -10.18
CA ASP A 886 9.21 44.51 -8.98
C ASP A 886 8.88 43.13 -8.39
N PRO A 887 9.85 42.20 -8.33
CA PRO A 887 9.60 40.89 -7.75
C PRO A 887 9.32 40.92 -6.25
N ASN A 888 9.74 41.96 -5.51
CA ASN A 888 9.47 42.08 -4.09
C ASN A 888 8.00 42.43 -3.80
N GLU A 889 7.36 43.14 -4.75
CA GLU A 889 5.94 43.52 -4.67
C GLU A 889 4.99 42.34 -4.83
N ARG A 890 5.48 41.21 -5.36
CA ARG A 890 4.70 39.99 -5.56
C ARG A 890 4.23 39.41 -4.22
N ASP A 891 2.94 39.13 -4.14
CA ASP A 891 2.26 38.65 -2.94
C ASP A 891 2.79 37.30 -2.42
N HIS A 892 2.78 36.27 -3.27
CA HIS A 892 3.30 34.94 -2.96
C HIS A 892 3.75 34.20 -4.23
N PHE A 893 4.38 33.05 -4.04
CA PHE A 893 5.03 32.25 -5.10
C PHE A 893 4.39 30.88 -5.31
N ALA A 894 3.31 30.57 -4.59
CA ALA A 894 2.62 29.26 -4.64
C ALA A 894 2.14 28.85 -6.05
N TYR A 895 1.92 29.80 -6.96
CA TYR A 895 1.56 29.53 -8.36
C TYR A 895 2.76 29.41 -9.33
N GLY A 896 3.99 29.41 -8.84
CA GLY A 896 5.20 29.28 -9.65
C GLY A 896 5.61 30.58 -10.38
N ALA A 897 6.47 30.49 -11.40
CA ALA A 897 6.95 31.66 -12.14
C ALA A 897 7.26 31.34 -13.61
N GLY A 898 7.50 32.38 -14.41
CA GLY A 898 7.89 32.25 -15.81
C GLY A 898 6.85 31.55 -16.70
N ARG A 899 7.33 30.93 -17.78
CA ARG A 899 6.49 30.24 -18.78
C ARG A 899 5.72 29.04 -18.21
N ARG A 900 6.13 28.51 -17.06
CA ARG A 900 5.54 27.34 -16.39
C ARG A 900 4.65 27.71 -15.21
N VAL A 901 4.27 28.99 -15.07
CA VAL A 901 3.28 29.43 -14.08
C VAL A 901 2.00 28.57 -14.12
N CYS A 902 1.34 28.39 -12.97
CA CYS A 902 0.09 27.65 -12.88
C CYS A 902 -0.93 28.16 -13.91
N PRO A 903 -1.45 27.29 -14.80
CA PRO A 903 -2.48 27.71 -15.75
C PRO A 903 -3.83 27.93 -15.04
N GLY A 904 -4.09 27.20 -13.95
CA GLY A 904 -5.35 27.22 -13.21
C GLY A 904 -5.47 28.30 -12.14
N VAL A 905 -4.58 29.29 -12.11
CA VAL A 905 -4.57 30.34 -11.08
C VAL A 905 -5.93 31.02 -10.92
N HIS A 906 -6.59 31.36 -12.04
CA HIS A 906 -7.88 32.06 -12.02
C HIS A 906 -9.02 31.18 -11.48
N LEU A 907 -9.07 29.91 -11.91
CA LEU A 907 -10.06 28.95 -11.41
C LEU A 907 -9.87 28.70 -9.91
N ALA A 908 -8.62 28.48 -9.48
CA ALA A 908 -8.28 28.23 -8.09
C ALA A 908 -8.62 29.42 -7.18
N GLU A 909 -8.20 30.65 -7.54
CA GLU A 909 -8.51 31.84 -6.73
C GLU A 909 -10.03 32.04 -6.57
N LYS A 910 -10.82 31.81 -7.62
CA LYS A 910 -12.28 31.92 -7.56
C LYS A 910 -12.93 30.84 -6.71
N SER A 911 -12.42 29.60 -6.71
CA SER A 911 -12.87 28.53 -5.82
C SER A 911 -12.52 28.83 -4.36
N LEU A 912 -11.28 29.26 -4.10
CA LEU A 912 -10.81 29.59 -2.76
C LEU A 912 -11.64 30.73 -2.17
N PHE A 913 -11.84 31.81 -2.93
CA PHE A 913 -12.62 32.95 -2.48
C PHE A 913 -14.04 32.56 -2.10
N ILE A 914 -14.77 31.88 -2.99
CA ILE A 914 -16.19 31.60 -2.76
C ILE A 914 -16.41 30.61 -1.62
N VAL A 915 -15.55 29.59 -1.48
CA VAL A 915 -15.66 28.61 -0.39
C VAL A 915 -15.29 29.24 0.94
N ILE A 916 -14.14 29.93 1.01
CA ILE A 916 -13.64 30.50 2.27
C ILE A 916 -14.59 31.60 2.77
N SER A 917 -15.08 32.48 1.89
CA SER A 917 -16.02 33.53 2.30
C SER A 917 -17.34 32.92 2.81
N ARG A 918 -17.91 31.94 2.11
CA ARG A 918 -19.14 31.27 2.54
C ARG A 918 -18.98 30.46 3.81
N MET A 919 -17.84 29.79 4.01
CA MET A 919 -17.56 29.09 5.26
C MET A 919 -17.37 30.04 6.44
N LEU A 920 -16.67 31.16 6.25
CA LEU A 920 -16.56 32.23 7.27
C LEU A 920 -17.94 32.81 7.60
N TRP A 921 -18.78 33.02 6.58
CA TRP A 921 -20.14 33.53 6.74
C TRP A 921 -21.04 32.54 7.51
N GLY A 922 -20.99 31.24 7.21
CA GLY A 922 -21.92 30.25 7.73
C GLY A 922 -21.50 29.55 9.03
N PHE A 923 -20.20 29.42 9.30
CA PHE A 923 -19.69 28.54 10.34
C PHE A 923 -18.69 29.19 11.31
N ASN A 924 -18.67 28.67 12.54
CA ASN A 924 -17.58 28.81 13.49
C ASN A 924 -16.70 27.55 13.42
N ILE A 925 -15.39 27.73 13.37
CA ILE A 925 -14.40 26.64 13.34
C ILE A 925 -13.52 26.79 14.58
N SER A 926 -13.39 25.73 15.37
CA SER A 926 -12.61 25.77 16.62
C SER A 926 -11.97 24.43 16.95
N LYS A 927 -11.08 24.41 17.95
CA LYS A 927 -10.47 23.17 18.44
C LYS A 927 -11.55 22.24 19.00
N LYS A 928 -11.48 20.96 18.63
CA LYS A 928 -12.39 19.94 19.15
C LYS A 928 -12.28 19.82 20.66
N ARG A 929 -13.41 19.70 21.35
CA ARG A 929 -13.43 19.45 22.80
C ARG A 929 -13.49 17.95 23.09
N ALA A 930 -12.59 17.46 23.92
CA ALA A 930 -12.65 16.11 24.46
C ALA A 930 -13.80 15.97 25.47
N ALA A 931 -14.21 14.74 25.77
CA ALA A 931 -15.28 14.44 26.73
C ALA A 931 -15.03 15.01 28.15
N ASN A 932 -13.76 15.24 28.51
CA ASN A 932 -13.35 15.85 29.77
C ASN A 932 -13.33 17.40 29.74
N GLY A 933 -13.77 18.03 28.64
CA GLY A 933 -13.81 19.49 28.45
C GLY A 933 -12.51 20.14 27.99
N SER A 934 -11.40 19.39 27.90
CA SER A 934 -10.12 19.90 27.37
C SER A 934 -10.12 20.01 25.84
N PHE A 935 -9.25 20.86 25.28
CA PHE A 935 -9.09 20.97 23.84
C PHE A 935 -8.15 19.89 23.30
N ILE A 936 -8.52 19.32 22.17
CA ILE A 936 -7.66 18.45 21.37
C ILE A 936 -6.81 19.36 20.47
N GLU A 937 -5.49 19.29 20.61
CA GLU A 937 -4.58 20.03 19.75
C GLU A 937 -4.49 19.35 18.37
N PRO A 938 -4.77 20.05 17.26
CA PRO A 938 -4.70 19.45 15.95
C PRO A 938 -3.25 19.16 15.56
N THR A 939 -3.01 18.06 14.84
CA THR A 939 -1.70 17.82 14.22
C THR A 939 -1.38 18.93 13.22
N THR A 940 -0.14 19.42 13.25
CA THR A 940 0.36 20.39 12.28
C THR A 940 1.26 19.74 11.22
N LYS A 941 1.38 18.41 11.22
CA LYS A 941 2.19 17.68 10.24
C LYS A 941 1.50 17.65 8.87
N MET A 942 2.27 17.31 7.85
CA MET A 942 1.77 17.09 6.50
C MET A 942 1.98 15.63 6.11
N LEU A 943 1.10 15.09 5.28
CA LEU A 943 1.26 13.74 4.73
C LEU A 943 2.58 13.63 3.95
N PRO A 944 3.25 12.46 3.96
CA PRO A 944 4.42 12.23 3.12
C PRO A 944 4.14 12.50 1.63
N GLY A 945 5.16 12.98 0.91
CA GLY A 945 5.07 13.25 -0.53
C GLY A 945 5.29 14.70 -0.91
N PHE A 946 4.90 15.05 -2.14
CA PHE A 946 5.20 16.34 -2.77
C PHE A 946 4.29 17.50 -2.32
N LEU A 947 3.02 17.20 -2.02
CA LEU A 947 2.01 18.17 -1.65
C LEU A 947 2.04 18.46 -0.13
N SER A 948 1.72 19.69 0.25
CA SER A 948 1.61 20.13 1.64
C SER A 948 0.23 19.80 2.25
N VAL A 949 -0.26 18.58 2.01
CA VAL A 949 -1.56 18.11 2.55
C VAL A 949 -1.45 17.97 4.06
N PRO A 950 -2.28 18.63 4.87
CA PRO A 950 -2.25 18.41 6.32
C PRO A 950 -2.63 16.96 6.63
N GLU A 951 -2.03 16.34 7.66
CA GLU A 951 -2.56 15.09 8.20
C GLU A 951 -4.02 15.30 8.63
N PRO A 952 -4.91 14.29 8.52
CA PRO A 952 -6.27 14.40 9.06
C PRO A 952 -6.24 14.83 10.53
N PHE A 953 -7.07 15.82 10.86
CA PHE A 953 -7.14 16.40 12.20
C PHE A 953 -8.59 16.66 12.60
N ASP A 954 -8.83 16.68 13.90
CA ASP A 954 -10.13 16.95 14.49
C ASP A 954 -10.37 18.45 14.70
N CYS A 955 -11.57 18.94 14.38
CA CYS A 955 -12.04 20.28 14.75
C CYS A 955 -13.57 20.30 14.95
N ASP A 956 -14.06 21.30 15.70
CA ASP A 956 -15.49 21.56 15.85
C ASP A 956 -15.92 22.61 14.81
N ILE A 957 -16.80 22.21 13.90
CA ILE A 957 -17.46 23.11 12.93
C ILE A 957 -18.93 23.22 13.32
N THR A 958 -19.38 24.43 13.62
CA THR A 958 -20.76 24.70 14.06
C THR A 958 -21.37 25.85 13.28
N CYS A 959 -22.66 25.76 12.96
CA CYS A 959 -23.36 26.86 12.30
C CYS A 959 -23.37 28.11 13.19
N ARG A 960 -23.18 29.30 12.60
CA ARG A 960 -23.11 30.56 13.37
C ARG A 960 -24.44 30.96 14.01
N SER A 961 -25.56 30.71 13.33
CA SER A 961 -26.90 30.93 13.88
C SER A 961 -27.97 30.17 13.10
N PRO A 962 -29.18 29.97 13.69
CA PRO A 962 -30.30 29.36 12.98
C PRO A 962 -30.70 30.09 11.68
N LYS A 963 -30.45 31.41 11.59
CA LYS A 963 -30.71 32.19 10.38
C LYS A 963 -29.73 31.84 9.25
N HIS A 964 -28.44 31.66 9.57
CA HIS A 964 -27.45 31.20 8.60
C HIS A 964 -27.78 29.79 8.12
N GLU A 965 -28.17 28.90 9.04
CA GLU A 965 -28.60 27.53 8.70
C GLU A 965 -29.79 27.53 7.72
N ALA A 966 -30.86 28.26 8.04
CA ALA A 966 -32.04 28.34 7.20
C ALA A 966 -31.69 28.81 5.78
N LEU A 967 -30.85 29.85 5.66
CA LEU A 967 -30.46 30.40 4.37
C LEU A 967 -29.55 29.46 3.57
N MET A 968 -28.62 28.75 4.22
CA MET A 968 -27.81 27.73 3.54
C MET A 968 -28.67 26.58 3.01
N ARG A 969 -29.66 26.12 3.80
CA ARG A 969 -30.62 25.09 3.37
C ARG A 969 -31.47 25.57 2.21
N THR A 970 -32.02 26.79 2.28
CA THR A 970 -32.78 27.38 1.16
C THR A 970 -31.91 27.52 -0.10
N ALA A 971 -30.67 28.00 0.05
CA ALA A 971 -29.75 28.12 -1.08
C ALA A 971 -29.39 26.76 -1.70
N PHE A 972 -29.34 25.70 -0.88
CA PHE A 972 -29.17 24.33 -1.34
C PHE A 972 -30.41 23.81 -2.08
N ASP A 973 -31.60 24.04 -1.55
CA ASP A 973 -32.87 23.65 -2.18
C ASP A 973 -33.06 24.34 -3.54
N GLU A 974 -32.68 25.62 -3.64
CA GLU A 974 -32.66 26.37 -4.90
C GLU A 974 -31.76 25.69 -5.94
N VAL A 975 -30.53 25.31 -5.57
CA VAL A 975 -29.63 24.65 -6.53
C VAL A 975 -29.94 23.18 -6.76
N GLN A 976 -30.60 22.48 -5.83
CA GLN A 976 -31.16 21.15 -6.07
C GLN A 976 -32.21 21.18 -7.20
N SER A 977 -32.97 22.26 -7.32
CA SER A 977 -33.89 22.43 -8.45
C SER A 977 -33.15 22.67 -9.78
N GLU A 978 -31.98 23.32 -9.73
CA GLU A 978 -31.04 23.47 -10.86
C GLU A 978 -30.27 22.16 -11.15
N GLU A 979 -30.18 21.23 -10.19
CA GLU A 979 -29.57 19.90 -10.38
C GLU A 979 -30.26 19.10 -11.48
N LEU A 980 -31.53 19.41 -11.81
CA LEU A 980 -32.23 18.83 -12.95
C LEU A 980 -31.51 19.09 -14.28
N ASP A 981 -30.85 20.24 -14.47
CA ASP A 981 -30.00 20.53 -15.64
C ASP A 981 -28.64 19.82 -15.57
N PHE A 982 -28.19 19.43 -14.37
CA PHE A 982 -26.99 18.62 -14.12
C PHE A 982 -27.30 17.12 -13.96
N ARG A 983 -28.53 16.66 -14.21
CA ARG A 983 -28.93 15.23 -14.26
C ARG A 983 -29.51 14.84 -15.62
N SER A 984 -30.10 15.77 -16.38
CA SER A 984 -30.38 15.62 -17.82
C SER A 984 -29.10 15.67 -18.65
#